data_AF-A0A2U1Q0J9-F1
#
_entry.id   AF-A0A2U1Q0J9-F1
#
_cell.length_a   1.000
_cell.length_b   1.000
_cell.length_c   1.000
_cell.angle_alpha   90.00
_cell.angle_beta   90.00
_cell.angle_gamma   90.00
#
_symmetry.space_group_name_H-M   'P 1'
#
loop_
_entity.id
_entity.type
_entity.pdbx_description
1 polymer ?
#
loop_
_entity_poly.entity_id
_entity_poly.type
_entity_poly.pdbx_seq_one_letter_code
_entity_poly.pdbx_strand_id
1 'polypeptide(L)'
;MEGGEDLCEAKKNFEGQAFCFLSLPVSMGLPVHVNAYFELSSNRRIWFGNDMAGGGKKHSEWNVYLLEEVAAPAYGHLLEKLTLEIEHSDSFYSFWPTTATSGPWASTVQKLYNFVADSGLRVLFTKARGGAVQVNNETSAKVIDGKRVAKDIREEVAVEISRMKDEIGIIPGLAVILVGDRKDSATYVRNKKKACDAVGINSFEVRLAEDSTEEEVLKHISEFNDDPSVHGILVQLPLPSHMNEQNVLNSVCIEKDVDGFHPLNIGRLAMRGRDPLFVPCTPKGCIELLHRYDIPIKGKRAVVIGRSNIVGMPAALLLQVCIAVQVNNETSAKVIDGKRVAKDIREEVAVEISRMKDEIGIIPGLAVILVGDRKDSATYVRNKKKACDAVGINSFEVRLAEDSTEEEVLKHISEFNDDPSVHGILVQLPLPSHMNEQNVLNAVCIEKDVDGFHPLNIGRLAMRGRDPLFVPCTPKGCIELLHRYDIPIKGKRAVVIGRSNIVGMPAALLLQREDATVSIVHSRTKNPEEITRQADIIISAVGQANMVRGSWVKPGAVLIDVGINPVEDAESPRGYRLVGDICYEEASKVASAITPVPGGVGPMTIAMLLSNTLLSAKRIHNFRLHVINLQSLAFVASVRNNWDSDNILMLIHWKSKRLCSHCAITSTNDWVTNLSHVKICIEVYVPALTYVTATNCHFEKECHSRQGRNRL
;
A
#
# COMPACT_ATOMS: atom_id res chain seq x y z
N MET A 1 -1.90 -42.91 3.42
CA MET A 1 -1.35 -44.28 3.45
C MET A 1 -1.13 -44.63 1.99
N GLU A 2 0.06 -44.72 1.43
CA GLU A 2 1.43 -44.95 1.95
C GLU A 2 2.43 -44.04 1.22
N GLY A 3 3.60 -43.83 1.82
CA GLY A 3 4.66 -42.95 1.29
C GLY A 3 5.19 -41.94 2.29
N GLY A 4 5.10 -42.22 3.60
CA GLY A 4 5.92 -41.60 4.61
C GLY A 4 7.16 -42.45 4.81
N GLU A 5 8.21 -42.19 4.03
CA GLU A 5 9.57 -42.60 4.38
C GLU A 5 10.36 -41.35 4.81
N ASP A 6 11.11 -41.52 5.89
CA ASP A 6 11.63 -40.51 6.80
C ASP A 6 12.63 -39.51 6.18
N LEU A 7 12.25 -38.22 6.16
CA LEU A 7 13.23 -37.11 6.14
C LEU A 7 14.13 -37.10 7.40
N CYS A 8 13.73 -37.81 8.47
CA CYS A 8 14.46 -37.91 9.72
C CYS A 8 15.63 -38.91 9.70
N GLU A 9 15.61 -39.94 8.85
CA GLU A 9 16.72 -40.91 8.76
C GLU A 9 17.82 -40.47 7.78
N ALA A 10 17.51 -39.61 6.81
CA ALA A 10 18.46 -39.18 5.79
C ALA A 10 19.53 -38.17 6.25
N LYS A 11 19.51 -37.70 7.51
CA LYS A 11 20.34 -36.55 7.94
C LYS A 11 21.30 -36.78 9.11
N LYS A 12 21.73 -38.02 9.36
CA LYS A 12 22.79 -38.26 10.36
C LYS A 12 24.22 -38.00 9.88
N ASN A 13 24.49 -37.89 8.57
CA ASN A 13 25.87 -37.80 8.04
C ASN A 13 26.04 -36.81 6.87
N PHE A 14 25.39 -35.64 6.90
CA PHE A 14 25.65 -34.63 5.86
C PHE A 14 26.87 -33.77 6.23
N GLU A 15 27.97 -33.96 5.47
CA GLU A 15 29.16 -33.12 5.55
C GLU A 15 29.15 -32.06 4.43
N GLY A 16 29.09 -30.81 4.84
CA GLY A 16 29.19 -29.65 3.97
C GLY A 16 30.54 -29.53 3.27
N GLN A 17 30.54 -28.83 2.14
CA GLN A 17 31.71 -28.61 1.29
C GLN A 17 31.96 -27.13 1.03
N ALA A 18 33.23 -26.80 0.84
CA ALA A 18 33.67 -25.46 0.48
C ALA A 18 33.70 -25.25 -1.03
N PHE A 19 33.31 -24.06 -1.50
CA PHE A 19 33.33 -23.70 -2.91
C PHE A 19 34.05 -22.37 -3.14
N CYS A 20 34.82 -22.31 -4.24
CA CYS A 20 35.31 -21.08 -4.87
C CYS A 20 35.05 -21.22 -6.38
N PHE A 21 33.85 -20.85 -6.84
CA PHE A 21 33.32 -21.17 -8.19
C PHE A 21 33.19 -22.67 -8.53
N LEU A 22 34.12 -23.52 -8.06
CA LEU A 22 34.12 -24.98 -8.12
C LEU A 22 34.32 -25.53 -6.71
N SER A 23 33.89 -26.78 -6.47
CA SER A 23 34.11 -27.46 -5.18
C SER A 23 35.59 -27.53 -4.84
N LEU A 24 35.89 -27.30 -3.56
CA LEU A 24 37.20 -27.54 -2.98
C LEU A 24 37.20 -28.95 -2.38
N PRO A 25 38.29 -29.72 -2.54
CA PRO A 25 38.40 -31.08 -2.03
C PRO A 25 38.68 -31.09 -0.51
N VAL A 26 37.85 -30.40 0.26
CA VAL A 26 37.98 -30.21 1.71
C VAL A 26 36.59 -30.38 2.33
N SER A 27 36.45 -31.38 3.22
CA SER A 27 35.24 -31.53 4.03
C SER A 27 35.25 -30.52 5.17
N MET A 28 34.10 -29.87 5.42
CA MET A 28 33.97 -28.82 6.44
C MET A 28 33.52 -29.36 7.79
N GLY A 29 32.93 -30.55 7.85
CA GLY A 29 32.30 -31.09 9.07
C GLY A 29 31.10 -30.27 9.58
N LEU A 30 30.60 -29.31 8.79
CA LEU A 30 29.41 -28.51 9.07
C LEU A 30 28.23 -29.01 8.25
N PRO A 31 26.98 -28.97 8.73
CA PRO A 31 25.83 -29.44 7.95
C PRO A 31 25.36 -28.39 6.91
N VAL A 32 26.30 -27.70 6.26
CA VAL A 32 26.04 -26.65 5.26
C VAL A 32 27.22 -26.51 4.29
N HIS A 33 26.94 -26.34 3.00
CA HIS A 33 27.97 -25.93 2.04
C HIS A 33 28.28 -24.43 2.17
N VAL A 34 29.54 -24.01 2.05
CA VAL A 34 29.90 -22.58 2.04
C VAL A 34 30.64 -22.22 0.75
N ASN A 35 30.05 -21.33 -0.03
CA ASN A 35 30.71 -20.72 -1.18
C ASN A 35 31.22 -19.33 -0.81
N ALA A 36 32.53 -19.10 -0.87
CA ALA A 36 33.15 -17.81 -0.55
C ALA A 36 34.42 -17.59 -1.37
N TYR A 37 34.95 -16.37 -1.36
CA TYR A 37 36.22 -16.06 -2.01
C TYR A 37 37.40 -16.46 -1.11
N PHE A 38 37.67 -17.76 -1.00
CA PHE A 38 38.84 -18.27 -0.28
C PHE A 38 40.10 -18.06 -1.12
N GLU A 39 41.14 -17.53 -0.49
CA GLU A 39 42.47 -17.46 -1.06
C GLU A 39 43.11 -18.85 -1.03
N LEU A 40 43.49 -19.39 -2.18
CA LEU A 40 44.02 -20.75 -2.31
C LEU A 40 45.51 -20.69 -2.67
N SER A 41 46.32 -21.63 -2.17
CA SER A 41 47.66 -21.82 -2.71
C SER A 41 47.61 -22.47 -4.10
N SER A 42 48.78 -22.64 -4.74
CA SER A 42 48.92 -23.43 -5.97
C SER A 42 48.41 -24.87 -5.83
N ASN A 43 48.36 -25.40 -4.60
CA ASN A 43 47.64 -26.63 -4.28
C ASN A 43 46.29 -26.27 -3.62
N ARG A 44 45.19 -26.52 -4.33
CA ARG A 44 43.81 -26.22 -3.87
C ARG A 44 43.37 -26.98 -2.61
N ARG A 45 44.18 -27.90 -2.09
CA ARG A 45 44.00 -28.54 -0.77
C ARG A 45 44.57 -27.72 0.38
N ILE A 46 45.48 -26.78 0.10
CA ILE A 46 46.16 -25.92 1.08
C ILE A 46 45.61 -24.51 0.91
N TRP A 47 44.79 -24.10 1.87
CA TRP A 47 44.08 -22.82 1.93
C TRP A 47 44.07 -22.23 3.35
N PHE A 48 44.80 -22.85 4.28
CA PHE A 48 44.96 -22.43 5.66
C PHE A 48 46.30 -22.94 6.19
N GLY A 49 46.96 -22.17 7.07
CA GLY A 49 48.24 -22.51 7.68
C GLY A 49 49.46 -21.81 7.06
N ASN A 50 50.63 -22.02 7.65
CA ASN A 50 51.87 -21.34 7.27
C ASN A 50 52.45 -21.77 5.92
N ASP A 51 51.96 -22.87 5.34
CA ASP A 51 52.47 -23.49 4.11
C ASP A 51 51.90 -22.86 2.82
N MET A 52 51.15 -21.76 2.95
CA MET A 52 50.66 -20.96 1.83
C MET A 52 51.86 -20.19 1.19
N ALA A 53 52.16 -20.41 -0.09
CA ALA A 53 53.31 -19.76 -0.75
C ALA A 53 53.10 -18.24 -0.96
N GLY A 54 54.19 -17.45 -0.98
CA GLY A 54 54.17 -16.06 -1.48
C GLY A 54 53.52 -15.00 -0.57
N GLY A 55 53.62 -15.14 0.76
CA GLY A 55 52.93 -14.26 1.72
C GLY A 55 51.80 -14.95 2.49
N GLY A 56 51.84 -16.30 2.53
CA GLY A 56 50.78 -17.18 2.97
C GLY A 56 50.10 -16.91 4.29
N LYS A 57 50.81 -16.29 5.24
CA LYS A 57 50.21 -15.87 6.51
C LYS A 57 49.02 -14.93 6.27
N LYS A 58 49.13 -13.95 5.36
CA LYS A 58 48.05 -13.00 5.07
C LYS A 58 46.87 -13.65 4.35
N HIS A 59 47.14 -14.56 3.41
CA HIS A 59 46.10 -15.30 2.69
C HIS A 59 45.34 -16.26 3.63
N SER A 60 46.05 -16.90 4.56
CA SER A 60 45.43 -17.71 5.61
C SER A 60 44.64 -16.85 6.59
N GLU A 61 45.13 -15.68 7.00
CA GLU A 61 44.44 -14.74 7.88
C GLU A 61 43.12 -14.22 7.25
N TRP A 62 43.10 -13.98 5.94
CA TRP A 62 41.88 -13.62 5.21
C TRP A 62 40.82 -14.72 5.27
N ASN A 63 41.21 -15.96 4.99
CA ASN A 63 40.28 -17.09 5.06
C ASN A 63 39.74 -17.29 6.48
N VAL A 64 40.58 -17.12 7.51
CA VAL A 64 40.13 -17.17 8.92
C VAL A 64 39.13 -16.05 9.20
N TYR A 65 39.41 -14.82 8.78
CA TYR A 65 38.52 -13.69 8.98
C TYR A 65 37.15 -13.91 8.33
N LEU A 66 37.12 -14.40 7.08
CA LEU A 66 35.88 -14.76 6.39
C LEU A 66 35.08 -15.82 7.16
N LEU A 67 35.75 -16.74 7.82
CA LEU A 67 35.05 -17.79 8.54
C LEU A 67 34.56 -17.31 9.91
N GLU A 68 35.41 -16.67 10.68
CA GLU A 68 35.11 -16.24 12.05
C GLU A 68 34.17 -15.04 12.14
N GLU A 69 34.40 -14.03 11.30
CA GLU A 69 33.74 -12.73 11.44
C GLU A 69 32.57 -12.57 10.45
N VAL A 70 32.45 -13.47 9.47
CA VAL A 70 31.38 -13.44 8.45
C VAL A 70 30.54 -14.70 8.46
N ALA A 71 31.16 -15.87 8.26
CA ALA A 71 30.40 -17.12 8.15
C ALA A 71 29.75 -17.51 9.50
N ALA A 72 30.46 -17.36 10.61
CA ALA A 72 29.94 -17.74 11.92
C ALA A 72 28.73 -16.90 12.37
N PRO A 73 28.75 -15.54 12.30
CA PRO A 73 27.57 -14.73 12.63
C PRO A 73 26.38 -15.00 11.71
N ALA A 74 26.65 -15.18 10.41
CA ALA A 74 25.61 -15.47 9.43
C ALA A 74 24.90 -16.81 9.70
N TYR A 75 25.68 -17.82 10.08
CA TYR A 75 25.14 -19.12 10.44
C TYR A 75 24.32 -19.05 11.74
N GLY A 76 24.72 -18.23 12.71
CA GLY A 76 23.92 -17.95 13.90
C GLY A 76 22.54 -17.36 13.58
N HIS A 77 22.49 -16.38 12.67
CA HIS A 77 21.21 -15.81 12.21
C HIS A 77 20.37 -16.80 11.39
N LEU A 78 21.00 -17.69 10.63
CA LEU A 78 20.30 -18.79 9.96
C LEU A 78 19.61 -19.70 10.98
N LEU A 79 20.31 -20.11 12.05
CA LEU A 79 19.72 -20.90 13.12
C LEU A 79 18.52 -20.20 13.76
N GLU A 80 18.58 -18.88 13.97
CA GLU A 80 17.44 -18.10 14.50
C GLU A 80 16.25 -18.05 13.54
N LYS A 81 16.50 -18.03 12.23
CA LYS A 81 15.40 -18.11 11.25
C LYS A 81 14.77 -19.48 11.21
N LEU A 82 15.58 -20.54 11.32
CA LEU A 82 15.08 -21.91 11.33
C LEU A 82 14.18 -22.21 12.55
N THR A 83 14.36 -21.54 13.70
CA THR A 83 13.45 -21.70 14.85
C THR A 83 12.04 -21.17 14.61
N LEU A 84 11.84 -20.30 13.62
CA LEU A 84 10.52 -19.75 13.27
C LEU A 84 9.77 -20.63 12.27
N GLU A 85 10.49 -21.40 11.47
CA GLU A 85 9.95 -22.17 10.34
C GLU A 85 9.81 -23.67 10.66
N ILE A 86 10.59 -24.20 11.60
CA ILE A 86 10.54 -25.61 12.01
C ILE A 86 9.78 -25.71 13.33
N GLU A 87 8.71 -26.52 13.38
CA GLU A 87 8.01 -26.83 14.63
C GLU A 87 9.01 -27.29 15.70
N HIS A 88 8.88 -26.76 16.92
CA HIS A 88 9.78 -26.98 18.05
C HIS A 88 9.97 -28.47 18.35
N SER A 89 10.95 -29.08 17.70
CA SER A 89 11.23 -30.52 17.74
C SER A 89 12.73 -30.75 17.87
N ASP A 90 13.11 -31.93 18.37
CA ASP A 90 14.51 -32.30 18.56
C ASP A 90 15.30 -32.32 17.22
N SER A 91 14.59 -32.34 16.07
CA SER A 91 15.15 -32.24 14.72
C SER A 91 15.87 -30.91 14.44
N PHE A 92 15.47 -29.81 15.09
CA PHE A 92 16.13 -28.51 14.94
C PHE A 92 17.60 -28.55 15.38
N TYR A 93 17.93 -29.35 16.39
CA TYR A 93 19.29 -29.47 16.89
C TYR A 93 20.23 -30.23 15.94
N SER A 94 19.70 -30.91 14.92
CA SER A 94 20.52 -31.51 13.85
C SER A 94 21.21 -30.47 12.96
N PHE A 95 20.72 -29.22 12.96
CA PHE A 95 21.36 -28.09 12.27
C PHE A 95 22.49 -27.45 13.09
N TRP A 96 22.69 -27.85 14.35
CA TRP A 96 23.84 -27.37 15.11
C TRP A 96 25.10 -28.16 14.70
N PRO A 97 26.27 -27.50 14.61
CA PRO A 97 27.50 -28.19 14.30
C PRO A 97 27.89 -29.12 15.46
N THR A 98 27.89 -30.43 15.21
CA THR A 98 28.08 -31.47 16.25
C THR A 98 29.51 -32.00 16.34
N THR A 99 30.35 -31.79 15.32
CA THR A 99 31.75 -32.24 15.31
C THR A 99 32.67 -31.20 14.66
N ALA A 100 33.62 -30.65 15.42
CA ALA A 100 34.71 -29.86 14.85
C ALA A 100 35.96 -30.74 14.77
N THR A 101 36.19 -31.38 13.62
CA THR A 101 37.48 -31.99 13.29
C THR A 101 38.44 -30.88 12.85
N SER A 102 39.68 -30.95 13.34
CA SER A 102 40.76 -29.97 13.22
C SER A 102 40.83 -29.13 11.93
N GLY A 103 41.25 -27.87 12.06
CA GLY A 103 41.39 -26.92 10.96
C GLY A 103 40.77 -25.56 11.30
N PRO A 104 40.64 -24.61 10.34
CA PRO A 104 40.06 -23.28 10.58
C PRO A 104 38.60 -23.34 11.08
N TRP A 105 37.90 -24.43 10.77
CA TRP A 105 36.50 -24.67 11.12
C TRP A 105 36.25 -24.80 12.62
N ALA A 106 37.22 -25.31 13.39
CA ALA A 106 37.10 -25.34 14.84
C ALA A 106 36.99 -23.93 15.42
N SER A 107 37.73 -22.98 14.86
CA SER A 107 37.65 -21.57 15.23
C SER A 107 36.32 -20.95 14.82
N THR A 108 35.80 -21.31 13.64
CA THR A 108 34.47 -20.89 13.17
C THR A 108 33.35 -21.35 14.09
N VAL A 109 33.38 -22.61 14.52
CA VAL A 109 32.40 -23.16 15.46
C VAL A 109 32.50 -22.44 16.80
N GLN A 110 33.71 -22.27 17.35
CA GLN A 110 33.89 -21.51 18.59
C GLN A 110 33.32 -20.08 18.49
N LYS A 111 33.58 -19.39 17.37
CA LYS A 111 33.06 -18.04 17.10
C LYS A 111 31.55 -18.01 16.95
N LEU A 112 30.95 -19.04 16.35
CA LEU A 112 29.49 -19.19 16.28
C LEU A 112 28.88 -19.28 17.69
N TYR A 113 29.42 -20.15 18.54
CA TYR A 113 28.90 -20.31 19.91
C TYR A 113 29.07 -19.04 20.74
N ASN A 114 30.23 -18.37 20.65
CA ASN A 114 30.45 -17.08 21.30
C ASN A 114 29.47 -16.02 20.78
N PHE A 115 29.30 -15.93 19.46
CA PHE A 115 28.36 -15.00 18.84
C PHE A 115 26.92 -15.24 19.31
N VAL A 116 26.48 -16.50 19.37
CA VAL A 116 25.15 -16.85 19.88
C VAL A 116 24.99 -16.44 21.35
N ALA A 117 26.00 -16.70 22.18
CA ALA A 117 26.00 -16.33 23.60
C ALA A 117 25.95 -14.80 23.80
N ASP A 118 26.72 -14.06 23.01
CA ASP A 118 26.88 -12.60 23.16
C ASP A 118 25.76 -11.80 22.49
N SER A 119 25.16 -12.32 21.41
CA SER A 119 24.20 -11.59 20.56
C SER A 119 22.74 -11.75 20.98
N GLY A 120 22.47 -12.52 22.03
CA GLY A 120 21.11 -12.75 22.54
C GLY A 120 20.19 -13.47 21.54
N LEU A 121 20.76 -14.23 20.60
CA LEU A 121 19.99 -14.96 19.59
C LEU A 121 19.12 -16.03 20.23
N ARG A 122 17.85 -16.10 19.82
CA ARG A 122 16.87 -17.04 20.36
C ARG A 122 16.91 -18.36 19.62
N VAL A 123 18.03 -19.06 19.76
CA VAL A 123 18.33 -20.32 19.05
C VAL A 123 18.29 -21.56 19.94
N LEU A 124 17.96 -21.41 21.23
CA LEU A 124 17.84 -22.52 22.18
C LEU A 124 16.38 -22.70 22.59
N PHE A 125 15.88 -23.93 22.42
CA PHE A 125 14.54 -24.35 22.85
C PHE A 125 14.63 -25.31 24.03
N THR A 126 13.93 -25.01 25.13
CA THR A 126 13.84 -25.91 26.29
C THR A 126 12.41 -26.42 26.45
N LYS A 127 12.26 -27.74 26.71
CA LYS A 127 10.97 -28.35 27.05
C LYS A 127 10.40 -27.87 28.39
N ALA A 128 11.19 -27.21 29.24
CA ALA A 128 10.70 -26.65 30.49
C ALA A 128 9.77 -25.46 30.23
N ARG A 129 8.55 -25.51 30.80
CA ARG A 129 7.50 -24.47 30.70
C ARG A 129 7.07 -24.10 29.27
N GLY A 130 7.17 -25.03 28.32
CA GLY A 130 6.82 -24.79 26.92
C GLY A 130 7.70 -23.74 26.23
N GLY A 131 8.91 -23.50 26.74
CA GLY A 131 9.90 -22.60 26.12
C GLY A 131 9.83 -21.12 26.52
N ALA A 132 9.01 -20.72 27.50
CA ALA A 132 8.91 -19.32 27.92
C ALA A 132 9.95 -18.93 29.00
N VAL A 133 10.82 -17.97 28.69
CA VAL A 133 11.69 -17.29 29.68
C VAL A 133 11.10 -15.91 30.01
N GLN A 134 11.05 -15.59 31.31
CA GLN A 134 10.48 -14.38 31.86
C GLN A 134 11.47 -13.20 31.70
N VAL A 135 11.10 -12.18 30.93
CA VAL A 135 11.85 -10.92 30.85
C VAL A 135 11.19 -9.91 31.79
N ASN A 136 11.87 -9.58 32.88
CA ASN A 136 11.54 -8.42 33.70
C ASN A 136 11.99 -7.15 32.98
N ASN A 137 11.14 -6.62 32.10
CA ASN A 137 11.17 -5.22 31.70
C ASN A 137 9.91 -4.56 32.24
N GLU A 138 10.07 -3.59 33.13
CA GLU A 138 9.02 -2.71 33.61
C GLU A 138 8.53 -1.78 32.48
N THR A 139 7.75 -2.36 31.56
CA THR A 139 6.78 -1.66 30.71
C THR A 139 5.67 -2.67 30.46
N SER A 140 4.92 -3.01 31.51
CA SER A 140 3.73 -3.84 31.35
C SER A 140 2.77 -3.11 30.41
N ALA A 141 2.43 -3.73 29.27
CA ALA A 141 1.39 -3.23 28.40
C ALA A 141 0.12 -2.97 29.23
N LYS A 142 -0.42 -1.75 29.17
CA LYS A 142 -1.70 -1.45 29.81
C LYS A 142 -2.76 -2.26 29.08
N VAL A 143 -3.41 -3.18 29.80
CA VAL A 143 -4.50 -3.99 29.24
C VAL A 143 -5.69 -3.07 28.93
N ILE A 144 -6.04 -2.97 27.65
CA ILE A 144 -7.28 -2.36 27.20
C ILE A 144 -8.37 -3.43 27.32
N ASP A 145 -9.21 -3.31 28.33
CA ASP A 145 -10.30 -4.25 28.62
C ASP A 145 -11.54 -3.88 27.80
N GLY A 146 -11.63 -4.49 26.60
CA GLY A 146 -12.79 -4.30 25.74
C GLY A 146 -14.09 -4.87 26.30
N LYS A 147 -14.06 -5.82 27.25
CA LYS A 147 -15.28 -6.34 27.87
C LYS A 147 -15.90 -5.31 28.81
N ARG A 148 -15.06 -4.63 29.60
CA ARG A 148 -15.50 -3.52 30.46
C ARG A 148 -16.10 -2.39 29.64
N VAL A 149 -15.37 -1.89 28.63
CA VAL A 149 -15.87 -0.80 27.78
C VAL A 149 -17.17 -1.17 27.07
N ALA A 150 -17.29 -2.41 26.56
CA ALA A 150 -18.54 -2.87 25.95
C ALA A 150 -19.69 -2.98 26.95
N LYS A 151 -19.42 -3.25 28.24
CA LYS A 151 -20.42 -3.25 29.30
C LYS A 151 -20.89 -1.82 29.60
N ASP A 152 -19.96 -0.89 29.77
CA ASP A 152 -20.26 0.53 30.04
C ASP A 152 -21.12 1.12 28.90
N ILE A 153 -20.75 0.88 27.64
CA ILE A 153 -21.53 1.33 26.47
C ILE A 153 -22.95 0.74 26.48
N ARG A 154 -23.13 -0.53 26.87
CA ARG A 154 -24.47 -1.13 26.95
C ARG A 154 -25.32 -0.51 28.05
N GLU A 155 -24.72 -0.20 29.19
CA GLU A 155 -25.42 0.49 30.29
C GLU A 155 -25.86 1.89 29.85
N GLU A 156 -24.99 2.65 29.18
CA GLU A 156 -25.32 3.96 28.59
C GLU A 156 -26.46 3.86 27.57
N VAL A 157 -26.40 2.88 26.67
CA VAL A 157 -27.44 2.64 25.66
C VAL A 157 -28.78 2.24 26.31
N ALA A 158 -28.75 1.41 27.36
CA ALA A 158 -29.98 1.00 28.06
C ALA A 158 -30.68 2.18 28.75
N VAL A 159 -29.90 3.10 29.34
CA VAL A 159 -30.43 4.34 29.92
C VAL A 159 -31.10 5.20 28.83
N GLU A 160 -30.43 5.35 27.68
CA GLU A 160 -30.95 6.15 26.58
C GLU A 160 -32.23 5.56 25.96
N ILE A 161 -32.30 4.23 25.82
CA ILE A 161 -33.52 3.55 25.34
C ILE A 161 -34.67 3.72 26.32
N SER A 162 -34.40 3.59 27.63
CA SER A 162 -35.42 3.81 28.66
C SER A 162 -35.96 5.24 28.58
N ARG A 163 -35.06 6.22 28.40
CA ARG A 163 -35.40 7.63 28.20
C ARG A 163 -36.25 7.84 26.94
N MET A 164 -35.87 7.26 25.80
CA MET A 164 -36.64 7.34 24.56
C MET A 164 -38.04 6.73 24.71
N LYS A 165 -38.15 5.60 25.40
CA LYS A 165 -39.44 4.96 25.67
C LYS A 165 -40.35 5.87 26.51
N ASP A 166 -39.81 6.48 27.55
CA ASP A 166 -40.59 7.30 28.48
C ASP A 166 -40.95 8.68 27.89
N GLU A 167 -40.05 9.30 27.12
CA GLU A 167 -40.24 10.66 26.57
C GLU A 167 -41.04 10.69 25.26
N ILE A 168 -40.72 9.78 24.33
CA ILE A 168 -41.29 9.81 22.96
C ILE A 168 -42.07 8.54 22.61
N GLY A 169 -42.17 7.57 23.54
CA GLY A 169 -42.94 6.34 23.34
C GLY A 169 -42.33 5.36 22.33
N ILE A 170 -41.08 5.58 21.90
CA ILE A 170 -40.42 4.79 20.85
C ILE A 170 -39.36 3.89 21.49
N ILE A 171 -39.41 2.60 21.13
CA ILE A 171 -38.37 1.62 21.44
C ILE A 171 -37.66 1.29 20.12
N PRO A 172 -36.33 1.50 20.02
CA PRO A 172 -35.59 1.16 18.81
C PRO A 172 -35.71 -0.31 18.45
N GLY A 173 -35.76 -0.60 17.15
CA GLY A 173 -35.88 -1.94 16.60
C GLY A 173 -34.68 -2.31 15.73
N LEU A 174 -34.09 -3.49 15.96
CA LEU A 174 -33.01 -4.06 15.15
C LEU A 174 -33.47 -5.34 14.46
N ALA A 175 -33.52 -5.31 13.13
CA ALA A 175 -33.73 -6.50 12.31
C ALA A 175 -32.39 -7.16 11.97
N VAL A 176 -32.33 -8.48 12.13
CA VAL A 176 -31.16 -9.30 11.80
C VAL A 176 -31.57 -10.38 10.81
N ILE A 177 -30.90 -10.41 9.66
CA ILE A 177 -31.09 -11.43 8.63
C ILE A 177 -29.89 -12.38 8.65
N LEU A 178 -30.17 -13.67 8.80
CA LEU A 178 -29.19 -14.75 8.72
C LEU A 178 -29.56 -15.68 7.58
N VAL A 179 -28.62 -15.96 6.69
CA VAL A 179 -28.77 -16.94 5.60
C VAL A 179 -27.82 -18.11 5.86
N GLY A 180 -28.39 -19.32 5.92
CA GLY A 180 -27.67 -20.56 6.21
C GLY A 180 -27.36 -20.77 7.70
N ASP A 181 -26.80 -21.95 8.00
CA ASP A 181 -26.66 -22.48 9.38
C ASP A 181 -25.23 -22.52 9.90
N ARG A 182 -24.36 -21.67 9.35
CA ARG A 182 -22.98 -21.52 9.82
C ARG A 182 -22.94 -21.28 11.33
N LYS A 183 -22.31 -22.20 12.08
CA LYS A 183 -22.33 -22.23 13.56
C LYS A 183 -21.77 -20.96 14.20
N ASP A 184 -20.75 -20.37 13.60
CA ASP A 184 -20.16 -19.09 13.99
C ASP A 184 -21.17 -17.94 13.81
N SER A 185 -21.79 -17.83 12.64
CA SER A 185 -22.83 -16.83 12.33
C SER A 185 -24.05 -16.97 13.24
N ALA A 186 -24.56 -18.19 13.45
CA ALA A 186 -25.71 -18.46 14.30
C ALA A 186 -25.45 -18.14 15.79
N THR A 187 -24.22 -18.33 16.26
CA THR A 187 -23.82 -17.93 17.61
C THR A 187 -23.70 -16.42 17.74
N TYR A 188 -23.16 -15.77 16.71
CA TYR A 188 -23.02 -14.32 16.66
C TYR A 188 -24.38 -13.60 16.64
N VAL A 189 -25.35 -14.08 15.85
CA VAL A 189 -26.74 -13.58 15.82
C VAL A 189 -27.43 -13.77 17.17
N ARG A 190 -27.28 -14.96 17.81
CA ARG A 190 -27.81 -15.18 19.16
C ARG A 190 -27.22 -14.22 20.19
N ASN A 191 -25.94 -13.90 20.10
CA ASN A 191 -25.30 -12.94 21.00
C ASN A 191 -25.80 -11.51 20.77
N LYS A 192 -26.08 -11.11 19.52
CA LYS A 192 -26.69 -9.82 19.19
C LYS A 192 -28.08 -9.70 19.79
N LYS A 193 -28.92 -10.72 19.63
CA LYS A 193 -30.25 -10.78 20.24
C LYS A 193 -30.18 -10.61 21.76
N LYS A 194 -29.33 -11.40 22.42
CA LYS A 194 -29.10 -11.24 23.87
C LYS A 194 -28.64 -9.84 24.26
N ALA A 195 -27.81 -9.20 23.43
CA ALA A 195 -27.37 -7.84 23.67
C ALA A 195 -28.50 -6.82 23.52
N CYS A 196 -29.36 -6.96 22.50
CA CYS A 196 -30.57 -6.16 22.32
C CYS A 196 -31.52 -6.31 23.51
N ASP A 197 -31.81 -7.54 23.91
CA ASP A 197 -32.71 -7.84 25.04
C ASP A 197 -32.16 -7.23 26.35
N ALA A 198 -30.84 -7.28 26.55
CA ALA A 198 -30.18 -6.74 27.74
C ALA A 198 -30.23 -5.20 27.83
N VAL A 199 -30.37 -4.50 26.70
CA VAL A 199 -30.45 -3.03 26.66
C VAL A 199 -31.87 -2.51 26.39
N GLY A 200 -32.82 -3.39 26.07
CA GLY A 200 -34.21 -3.04 25.79
C GLY A 200 -34.52 -2.68 24.33
N ILE A 201 -33.67 -3.07 23.37
CA ILE A 201 -33.96 -2.94 21.92
C ILE A 201 -34.88 -4.07 21.47
N ASN A 202 -35.91 -3.76 20.69
CA ASN A 202 -36.72 -4.77 20.02
C ASN A 202 -35.89 -5.49 18.95
N SER A 203 -35.85 -6.82 18.98
CA SER A 203 -35.10 -7.61 18.01
C SER A 203 -36.04 -8.39 17.07
N PHE A 204 -35.84 -8.21 15.76
CA PHE A 204 -36.52 -8.96 14.71
C PHE A 204 -35.50 -9.89 14.05
N GLU A 205 -35.85 -11.17 13.87
CA GLU A 205 -34.90 -12.17 13.37
C GLU A 205 -35.53 -12.94 12.21
N VAL A 206 -34.83 -12.93 11.07
CA VAL A 206 -35.18 -13.72 9.89
C VAL A 206 -34.06 -14.72 9.64
N ARG A 207 -34.41 -16.00 9.60
CA ARG A 207 -33.50 -17.11 9.27
C ARG A 207 -33.92 -17.73 7.96
N LEU A 208 -33.05 -17.66 6.98
CA LEU A 208 -33.22 -18.22 5.65
C LEU A 208 -32.32 -19.43 5.48
N ALA A 209 -32.75 -20.39 4.68
CA ALA A 209 -31.97 -21.58 4.38
C ALA A 209 -30.74 -21.22 3.53
N GLU A 210 -29.73 -22.08 3.50
CA GLU A 210 -28.51 -21.82 2.72
C GLU A 210 -28.79 -21.78 1.22
N ASP A 211 -29.82 -22.49 0.74
CA ASP A 211 -30.25 -22.54 -0.65
C ASP A 211 -31.27 -21.45 -1.04
N SER A 212 -31.61 -20.55 -0.12
CA SER A 212 -32.46 -19.39 -0.41
C SER A 212 -31.90 -18.53 -1.53
N THR A 213 -32.79 -17.82 -2.23
CA THR A 213 -32.42 -16.96 -3.36
C THR A 213 -32.06 -15.55 -2.92
N GLU A 214 -31.30 -14.83 -3.75
CA GLU A 214 -31.00 -13.40 -3.49
C GLU A 214 -32.29 -12.56 -3.44
N GLU A 215 -33.29 -12.87 -4.27
CA GLU A 215 -34.59 -12.17 -4.29
C GLU A 215 -35.36 -12.30 -2.96
N GLU A 216 -35.30 -13.47 -2.31
CA GLU A 216 -35.93 -13.69 -1.00
C GLU A 216 -35.29 -12.82 0.09
N VAL A 217 -33.95 -12.70 0.07
CA VAL A 217 -33.22 -11.83 1.00
C VAL A 217 -33.59 -10.36 0.77
N LEU A 218 -33.58 -9.92 -0.49
CA LEU A 218 -33.91 -8.55 -0.87
C LEU A 218 -35.35 -8.18 -0.50
N LYS A 219 -36.29 -9.13 -0.62
CA LYS A 219 -37.69 -8.92 -0.21
C LYS A 219 -37.80 -8.61 1.28
N HIS A 220 -37.13 -9.38 2.15
CA HIS A 220 -37.14 -9.10 3.59
C HIS A 220 -36.44 -7.78 3.94
N ILE A 221 -35.37 -7.41 3.23
CA ILE A 221 -34.74 -6.11 3.41
C ILE A 221 -35.72 -4.99 3.03
N SER A 222 -36.45 -5.12 1.93
CA SER A 222 -37.48 -4.15 1.53
C SER A 222 -38.58 -4.03 2.59
N GLU A 223 -39.10 -5.15 3.10
CA GLU A 223 -40.09 -5.17 4.18
C GLU A 223 -39.58 -4.43 5.43
N PHE A 224 -38.33 -4.67 5.83
CA PHE A 224 -37.72 -3.97 6.96
C PHE A 224 -37.36 -2.51 6.69
N ASN A 225 -37.07 -2.14 5.45
CA ASN A 225 -36.88 -0.73 5.07
C ASN A 225 -38.20 0.05 5.22
N ASP A 226 -39.32 -0.55 4.86
CA ASP A 226 -40.64 0.09 4.93
C ASP A 226 -41.26 0.03 6.34
N ASP A 227 -40.82 -0.90 7.20
CA ASP A 227 -41.35 -1.05 8.57
C ASP A 227 -40.86 0.08 9.49
N PRO A 228 -41.76 0.95 10.01
CA PRO A 228 -41.40 2.04 10.91
C PRO A 228 -40.98 1.57 12.32
N SER A 229 -41.26 0.32 12.69
CA SER A 229 -40.78 -0.25 13.95
C SER A 229 -39.32 -0.72 13.87
N VAL A 230 -38.79 -0.90 12.65
CA VAL A 230 -37.40 -1.27 12.40
C VAL A 230 -36.57 -0.03 12.12
N HIS A 231 -35.58 0.21 12.96
CA HIS A 231 -34.70 1.37 12.91
C HIS A 231 -33.29 1.00 12.46
N GLY A 232 -32.94 -0.28 12.49
CA GLY A 232 -31.68 -0.80 12.00
C GLY A 232 -31.84 -2.17 11.35
N ILE A 233 -31.09 -2.40 10.28
CA ILE A 233 -31.05 -3.67 9.56
C ILE A 233 -29.62 -4.16 9.52
N LEU A 234 -29.45 -5.44 9.82
CA LEU A 234 -28.15 -6.09 9.90
C LEU A 234 -28.19 -7.42 9.17
N VAL A 235 -27.51 -7.47 8.04
CA VAL A 235 -27.33 -8.69 7.26
C VAL A 235 -26.07 -9.39 7.74
N GLN A 236 -26.19 -10.62 8.24
CA GLN A 236 -25.07 -11.37 8.75
C GLN A 236 -24.21 -11.94 7.61
N LEU A 237 -22.96 -11.47 7.53
CA LEU A 237 -21.95 -11.96 6.58
C LEU A 237 -21.13 -13.13 7.17
N PRO A 238 -20.48 -13.98 6.32
CA PRO A 238 -20.61 -13.99 4.85
C PRO A 238 -21.93 -14.63 4.40
N LEU A 239 -22.43 -14.20 3.23
CA LEU A 239 -23.56 -14.85 2.58
C LEU A 239 -23.09 -16.09 1.79
N PRO A 240 -24.01 -17.01 1.44
CA PRO A 240 -23.71 -18.10 0.52
C PRO A 240 -23.12 -17.60 -0.81
N SER A 241 -22.21 -18.38 -1.40
CA SER A 241 -21.41 -17.95 -2.55
C SER A 241 -22.19 -17.66 -3.84
N HIS A 242 -23.43 -18.15 -3.95
CA HIS A 242 -24.31 -17.86 -5.09
C HIS A 242 -25.01 -16.51 -4.99
N MET A 243 -24.95 -15.84 -3.84
CA MET A 243 -25.53 -14.52 -3.63
C MET A 243 -24.49 -13.43 -3.83
N ASN A 244 -24.93 -12.31 -4.39
CA ASN A 244 -24.12 -11.11 -4.44
C ASN A 244 -24.29 -10.31 -3.14
N GLU A 245 -23.35 -10.51 -2.20
CA GLU A 245 -23.27 -9.73 -0.95
C GLU A 245 -23.41 -8.23 -1.17
N GLN A 246 -22.92 -7.73 -2.31
CA GLN A 246 -22.94 -6.32 -2.61
C GLN A 246 -24.35 -5.79 -2.87
N ASN A 247 -25.15 -6.53 -3.64
CA ASN A 247 -26.52 -6.15 -3.95
C ASN A 247 -27.36 -6.14 -2.67
N VAL A 248 -27.17 -7.17 -1.83
CA VAL A 248 -27.85 -7.30 -0.54
C VAL A 248 -27.51 -6.12 0.38
N LEU A 249 -26.23 -5.79 0.58
CA LEU A 249 -25.84 -4.67 1.43
C LEU A 249 -26.28 -3.30 0.88
N ASN A 250 -26.32 -3.13 -0.45
CA ASN A 250 -26.79 -1.89 -1.08
C ASN A 250 -28.31 -1.69 -0.97
N SER A 251 -29.07 -2.76 -0.74
CA SER A 251 -30.52 -2.68 -0.61
C SER A 251 -30.99 -2.18 0.75
N VAL A 252 -30.10 -2.17 1.75
CA VAL A 252 -30.40 -1.60 3.08
C VAL A 252 -30.42 -0.08 2.97
N CYS A 253 -31.52 0.56 3.38
CA CYS A 253 -31.60 2.03 3.43
C CYS A 253 -30.47 2.61 4.29
N ILE A 254 -29.88 3.72 3.84
CA ILE A 254 -28.71 4.30 4.51
C ILE A 254 -29.01 4.72 5.96
N GLU A 255 -30.24 5.14 6.26
CA GLU A 255 -30.73 5.51 7.58
C GLU A 255 -30.89 4.32 8.53
N LYS A 256 -30.95 3.09 7.98
CA LYS A 256 -31.07 1.84 8.74
C LYS A 256 -29.79 0.97 8.68
N ASP A 257 -28.73 1.41 8.00
CA ASP A 257 -27.44 0.71 7.88
C ASP A 257 -26.61 0.81 9.17
N VAL A 258 -27.05 0.11 10.20
CA VAL A 258 -26.41 0.14 11.53
C VAL A 258 -24.99 -0.42 11.55
N ASP A 259 -24.61 -1.23 10.55
CA ASP A 259 -23.25 -1.77 10.44
C ASP A 259 -22.30 -0.85 9.66
N GLY A 260 -22.83 0.22 9.05
CA GLY A 260 -22.07 1.27 8.38
C GLY A 260 -21.42 0.85 7.06
N PHE A 261 -21.82 -0.27 6.46
CA PHE A 261 -21.20 -0.82 5.25
C PHE A 261 -21.82 -0.33 3.94
N HIS A 262 -22.88 0.46 4.02
CA HIS A 262 -23.46 1.11 2.85
C HIS A 262 -22.38 2.01 2.20
N PRO A 263 -22.16 1.92 0.87
CA PRO A 263 -21.07 2.64 0.20
C PRO A 263 -21.10 4.16 0.42
N LEU A 264 -22.28 4.75 0.62
CA LEU A 264 -22.40 6.18 0.90
C LEU A 264 -21.87 6.54 2.30
N ASN A 265 -22.05 5.67 3.31
CA ASN A 265 -21.45 5.85 4.64
C ASN A 265 -19.93 5.78 4.57
N ILE A 266 -19.38 4.77 3.88
CA ILE A 266 -17.92 4.64 3.66
C ILE A 266 -17.36 5.82 2.85
N GLY A 267 -18.07 6.25 1.80
CA GLY A 267 -17.69 7.40 0.98
C GLY A 267 -17.67 8.71 1.75
N ARG A 268 -18.71 8.97 2.57
CA ARG A 268 -18.74 10.13 3.49
C ARG A 268 -17.57 10.07 4.47
N LEU A 269 -17.34 8.91 5.10
CA LEU A 269 -16.21 8.69 6.02
C LEU A 269 -14.84 8.97 5.37
N ALA A 270 -14.66 8.62 4.10
CA ALA A 270 -13.42 8.88 3.37
C ALA A 270 -13.22 10.37 3.00
N MET A 271 -14.30 11.15 2.90
CA MET A 271 -14.28 12.56 2.47
C MET A 271 -14.25 13.51 3.68
N ARG A 272 -13.40 14.54 3.61
CA ARG A 272 -13.24 15.50 4.71
C ARG A 272 -14.43 16.45 4.79
N GLY A 273 -14.98 16.64 5.98
CA GLY A 273 -16.13 17.52 6.24
C GLY A 273 -17.49 16.89 5.94
N ARG A 274 -17.53 15.57 5.69
CA ARG A 274 -18.77 14.82 5.47
C ARG A 274 -18.92 13.78 6.59
N ASP A 275 -19.82 14.03 7.52
CA ASP A 275 -20.09 13.05 8.56
C ASP A 275 -20.95 11.91 7.97
N PRO A 276 -20.50 10.64 8.06
CA PRO A 276 -21.35 9.51 7.69
C PRO A 276 -22.52 9.41 8.66
N LEU A 277 -23.66 8.87 8.22
CA LEU A 277 -24.79 8.60 9.12
C LEU A 277 -24.40 7.51 10.13
N PHE A 278 -23.70 6.48 9.64
CA PHE A 278 -23.14 5.42 10.46
C PHE A 278 -21.67 5.19 10.13
N VAL A 279 -20.87 4.98 11.17
CA VAL A 279 -19.47 4.55 11.06
C VAL A 279 -19.43 3.04 11.28
N PRO A 280 -18.66 2.26 10.50
CA PRO A 280 -18.59 0.82 10.69
C PRO A 280 -18.27 0.40 12.13
N CYS A 281 -19.03 -0.56 12.66
CA CYS A 281 -19.08 -0.88 14.08
C CYS A 281 -17.73 -1.29 14.68
N THR A 282 -16.98 -2.16 13.98
CA THR A 282 -15.70 -2.69 14.50
C THR A 282 -14.62 -1.61 14.59
N PRO A 283 -14.36 -0.82 13.52
CA PRO A 283 -13.46 0.33 13.61
C PRO A 283 -13.90 1.38 14.64
N LYS A 284 -15.21 1.70 14.72
CA LYS A 284 -15.76 2.58 15.75
C LYS A 284 -15.41 2.05 17.15
N GLY A 285 -15.57 0.75 17.38
CA GLY A 285 -15.16 0.08 18.62
C GLY A 285 -13.67 0.21 18.93
N CYS A 286 -12.79 0.02 17.94
CA CYS A 286 -11.35 0.22 18.12
C CYS A 286 -11.00 1.65 18.54
N ILE A 287 -11.62 2.66 17.91
CA ILE A 287 -11.41 4.07 18.24
C ILE A 287 -11.97 4.40 19.63
N GLU A 288 -13.15 3.89 19.97
CA GLU A 288 -13.77 4.08 21.27
C GLU A 288 -12.91 3.50 22.41
N LEU A 289 -12.32 2.33 22.20
CA LEU A 289 -11.38 1.74 23.16
C LEU A 289 -10.17 2.64 23.44
N LEU A 290 -9.63 3.28 22.40
CA LEU A 290 -8.51 4.22 22.56
C LEU A 290 -8.95 5.47 23.31
N HIS A 291 -10.13 6.02 23.01
CA HIS A 291 -10.69 7.19 23.69
C HIS A 291 -10.98 6.92 25.17
N ARG A 292 -11.66 5.81 25.50
CA ARG A 292 -12.02 5.41 26.88
C ARG A 292 -10.81 5.13 27.77
N TYR A 293 -9.64 4.93 27.17
CA TYR A 293 -8.37 4.72 27.86
C TYR A 293 -7.45 5.95 27.85
N ASP A 294 -7.97 7.10 27.39
CA ASP A 294 -7.26 8.38 27.24
C ASP A 294 -5.99 8.26 26.38
N ILE A 295 -6.00 7.38 25.37
CA ILE A 295 -4.87 7.19 24.47
C ILE A 295 -4.96 8.27 23.38
N PRO A 296 -4.03 9.25 23.35
CA PRO A 296 -4.11 10.34 22.38
C PRO A 296 -3.80 9.84 20.97
N ILE A 297 -4.77 9.89 20.07
CA ILE A 297 -4.62 9.46 18.67
C ILE A 297 -4.01 10.58 17.80
N LYS A 298 -4.39 11.83 18.08
CA LYS A 298 -4.03 13.00 17.27
C LYS A 298 -2.51 13.19 17.19
N GLY A 299 -1.97 13.13 15.97
CA GLY A 299 -0.55 13.35 15.69
C GLY A 299 0.39 12.20 16.08
N LYS A 300 -0.17 11.02 16.41
CA LYS A 300 0.60 9.78 16.61
C LYS A 300 0.73 8.99 15.30
N ARG A 301 1.67 8.05 15.28
CA ARG A 301 1.82 7.07 14.19
C ARG A 301 1.00 5.82 14.50
N ALA A 302 0.17 5.40 13.56
CA ALA A 302 -0.63 4.18 13.62
C ALA A 302 -0.27 3.27 12.43
N VAL A 303 -0.44 1.97 12.60
CA VAL A 303 -0.36 1.02 11.48
C VAL A 303 -1.51 0.05 11.63
N VAL A 304 -2.24 -0.14 10.54
CA VAL A 304 -3.28 -1.16 10.46
C VAL A 304 -2.73 -2.33 9.66
N ILE A 305 -2.66 -3.50 10.28
CA ILE A 305 -2.22 -4.74 9.65
C ILE A 305 -3.43 -5.65 9.53
N GLY A 306 -3.87 -5.93 8.30
CA GLY A 306 -4.98 -6.84 8.05
C GLY A 306 -5.38 -6.87 6.58
N ARG A 307 -5.87 -8.02 6.11
CA ARG A 307 -6.36 -8.22 4.72
C ARG A 307 -7.88 -7.99 4.56
N SER A 308 -8.59 -7.65 5.65
CA SER A 308 -10.06 -7.63 5.68
C SER A 308 -10.68 -6.31 5.19
N ASN A 309 -11.66 -6.42 4.30
CA ASN A 309 -12.50 -5.32 3.80
C ASN A 309 -13.49 -4.77 4.85
N ILE A 310 -13.75 -5.52 5.92
CA ILE A 310 -14.74 -5.22 6.95
C ILE A 310 -14.11 -4.39 8.09
N VAL A 311 -12.84 -4.68 8.41
CA VAL A 311 -12.16 -4.10 9.59
C VAL A 311 -10.96 -3.26 9.19
N GLY A 312 -10.06 -3.77 8.34
CA GLY A 312 -8.76 -3.15 8.07
C GLY A 312 -8.88 -1.82 7.33
N MET A 313 -9.70 -1.77 6.27
CA MET A 313 -9.86 -0.57 5.45
C MET A 313 -10.61 0.56 6.18
N PRO A 314 -11.80 0.32 6.76
CA PRO A 314 -12.44 1.32 7.61
C PRO A 314 -11.61 1.77 8.82
N ALA A 315 -10.85 0.86 9.47
CA ALA A 315 -9.94 1.25 10.54
C ALA A 315 -8.79 2.12 10.04
N ALA A 316 -8.23 1.84 8.85
CA ALA A 316 -7.20 2.69 8.23
C ALA A 316 -7.75 4.07 7.85
N LEU A 317 -8.98 4.15 7.32
CA LEU A 317 -9.67 5.42 7.07
C LEU A 317 -9.86 6.24 8.34
N LEU A 318 -10.22 5.59 9.46
CA LEU A 318 -10.33 6.23 10.78
C LEU A 318 -8.97 6.58 11.40
N LEU A 319 -7.91 5.82 11.12
CA LEU A 319 -6.61 5.91 11.80
C LEU A 319 -5.50 6.63 11.03
N GLN A 320 -5.64 6.89 9.72
CA GLN A 320 -4.70 7.62 8.84
C GLN A 320 -3.20 7.59 9.21
N VAL A 321 -2.48 6.45 9.20
CA VAL A 321 -0.98 6.42 9.20
C VAL A 321 -0.32 5.12 8.65
N CYS A 322 1.00 5.20 8.35
CA CYS A 322 1.93 4.38 7.52
C CYS A 322 3.30 3.99 8.20
N ILE A 323 4.13 3.10 7.57
CA ILE A 323 5.53 2.71 7.98
C ILE A 323 6.56 2.44 6.84
N ALA A 324 7.88 2.64 7.17
CA ALA A 324 9.18 2.78 6.45
C ALA A 324 10.03 1.51 6.09
N VAL A 325 10.96 1.56 5.08
CA VAL A 325 12.22 0.76 4.79
C VAL A 325 12.90 1.34 3.50
N GLN A 326 14.26 1.45 3.49
CA GLN A 326 15.13 2.20 2.54
C GLN A 326 15.92 1.34 1.51
N VAL A 327 16.23 1.91 0.32
CA VAL A 327 17.39 1.60 -0.57
C VAL A 327 17.68 2.81 -1.50
N ASN A 328 18.96 3.13 -1.78
CA ASN A 328 19.45 4.24 -2.63
C ASN A 328 20.03 3.78 -4.00
N ASN A 329 19.88 4.60 -5.04
CA ASN A 329 20.83 4.78 -6.15
C ASN A 329 20.54 6.09 -6.91
N GLU A 330 21.60 6.73 -7.43
CA GLU A 330 21.58 8.02 -8.15
C GLU A 330 21.50 7.86 -9.67
N THR A 331 20.67 8.68 -10.34
CA THR A 331 20.78 9.15 -11.74
C THR A 331 19.84 10.34 -11.96
N SER A 332 20.13 11.22 -12.93
CA SER A 332 19.29 12.38 -13.32
C SER A 332 17.88 12.01 -13.77
N ALA A 333 16.88 12.83 -13.44
CA ALA A 333 15.47 12.52 -13.66
C ALA A 333 15.01 12.54 -15.13
N LYS A 334 14.28 11.50 -15.54
CA LYS A 334 13.49 11.47 -16.79
C LYS A 334 12.28 12.40 -16.68
N VAL A 335 12.04 13.24 -17.67
CA VAL A 335 10.85 14.10 -17.69
C VAL A 335 9.61 13.29 -18.06
N ILE A 336 8.58 13.34 -17.20
CA ILE A 336 7.25 12.78 -17.47
C ILE A 336 6.43 13.86 -18.20
N ASP A 337 6.49 13.82 -19.53
CA ASP A 337 5.74 14.73 -20.40
C ASP A 337 4.27 14.35 -20.45
N GLY A 338 3.44 15.04 -19.66
CA GLY A 338 2.00 14.85 -19.64
C GLY A 338 1.26 15.56 -20.77
N LYS A 339 1.87 16.54 -21.46
CA LYS A 339 1.28 17.11 -22.69
C LYS A 339 1.26 16.07 -23.80
N ARG A 340 2.35 15.31 -23.96
CA ARG A 340 2.43 14.21 -24.92
C ARG A 340 1.39 13.15 -24.61
N VAL A 341 1.36 12.63 -23.39
CA VAL A 341 0.39 11.58 -23.00
C VAL A 341 -1.06 12.06 -23.13
N ALA A 342 -1.36 13.30 -22.73
CA ALA A 342 -2.70 13.87 -22.91
C ALA A 342 -3.10 14.04 -24.38
N LYS A 343 -2.12 14.24 -25.29
CA LYS A 343 -2.37 14.26 -26.73
C LYS A 343 -2.74 12.86 -27.21
N ASP A 344 -1.94 11.85 -26.89
CA ASP A 344 -2.16 10.46 -27.27
C ASP A 344 -3.57 9.99 -26.84
N ILE A 345 -3.96 10.27 -25.60
CA ILE A 345 -5.28 9.90 -25.06
C ILE A 345 -6.43 10.64 -25.77
N ARG A 346 -6.24 11.91 -26.16
CA ARG A 346 -7.27 12.64 -26.92
C ARG A 346 -7.45 12.06 -28.32
N GLU A 347 -6.38 11.61 -28.96
CA GLU A 347 -6.45 10.93 -30.27
C GLU A 347 -7.19 9.59 -30.14
N GLU A 348 -6.88 8.80 -29.10
CA GLU A 348 -7.60 7.56 -28.77
C GLU A 348 -9.11 7.82 -28.55
N VAL A 349 -9.45 8.87 -27.79
CA VAL A 349 -10.83 9.27 -27.53
C VAL A 349 -11.54 9.74 -28.81
N ALA A 350 -10.88 10.53 -29.66
CA ALA A 350 -11.46 11.03 -30.91
C ALA A 350 -11.78 9.91 -31.91
N VAL A 351 -10.90 8.89 -31.99
CA VAL A 351 -11.14 7.70 -32.80
C VAL A 351 -12.39 6.96 -32.32
N GLU A 352 -12.52 6.74 -31.01
CA GLU A 352 -13.68 6.03 -30.45
C GLU A 352 -14.99 6.84 -30.56
N ILE A 353 -14.94 8.17 -30.49
CA ILE A 353 -16.11 9.03 -30.72
C ILE A 353 -16.55 8.95 -32.18
N SER A 354 -15.60 9.00 -33.12
CA SER A 354 -15.89 8.87 -34.54
C SER A 354 -16.58 7.52 -34.82
N ARG A 355 -16.06 6.44 -34.22
CA ARG A 355 -16.67 5.11 -34.29
C ARG A 355 -18.09 5.08 -33.72
N MET A 356 -18.32 5.67 -32.54
CA MET A 356 -19.64 5.74 -31.92
C MET A 356 -20.64 6.51 -32.80
N LYS A 357 -20.20 7.60 -33.41
CA LYS A 357 -21.01 8.38 -34.35
C LYS A 357 -21.35 7.58 -35.61
N ASP A 358 -20.40 6.85 -36.18
CA ASP A 358 -20.60 6.08 -37.40
C ASP A 358 -21.48 4.83 -37.18
N GLU A 359 -21.31 4.14 -36.04
CA GLU A 359 -22.04 2.90 -35.75
C GLU A 359 -23.46 3.12 -35.23
N ILE A 360 -23.67 4.11 -34.35
CA ILE A 360 -24.97 4.31 -33.68
C ILE A 360 -25.51 5.74 -33.79
N GLY A 361 -24.82 6.65 -34.49
CA GLY A 361 -25.28 8.03 -34.68
C GLY A 361 -25.21 8.91 -33.42
N ILE A 362 -24.61 8.42 -32.33
CA ILE A 362 -24.54 9.15 -31.05
C ILE A 362 -23.18 9.83 -30.89
N ILE A 363 -23.22 11.07 -30.42
CA ILE A 363 -22.05 11.86 -30.06
C ILE A 363 -22.11 12.15 -28.55
N PRO A 364 -21.04 11.88 -27.77
CA PRO A 364 -21.02 12.21 -26.35
C PRO A 364 -21.18 13.72 -26.12
N GLY A 365 -21.83 14.06 -25.00
CA GLY A 365 -22.14 15.44 -24.62
C GLY A 365 -21.62 15.75 -23.22
N LEU A 366 -20.96 16.90 -23.06
CA LEU A 366 -20.43 17.40 -21.79
C LEU A 366 -21.04 18.77 -21.46
N ALA A 367 -21.80 18.83 -20.37
CA ALA A 367 -22.31 20.07 -19.80
C ALA A 367 -21.32 20.64 -18.78
N VAL A 368 -21.07 21.95 -18.85
CA VAL A 368 -20.19 22.69 -17.94
C VAL A 368 -20.95 23.85 -17.32
N ILE A 369 -21.02 23.87 -16.00
CA ILE A 369 -21.62 24.95 -15.21
C ILE A 369 -20.50 25.78 -14.59
N LEU A 370 -20.50 27.09 -14.88
CA LEU A 370 -19.58 28.07 -14.30
C LEU A 370 -20.41 29.12 -13.54
N VAL A 371 -20.04 29.38 -12.29
CA VAL A 371 -20.64 30.42 -11.46
C VAL A 371 -19.61 31.52 -11.19
N GLY A 372 -19.93 32.76 -11.55
CA GLY A 372 -19.07 33.93 -11.39
C GLY A 372 -18.01 34.10 -12.48
N ASP A 373 -17.22 35.19 -12.37
CA ASP A 373 -16.34 35.70 -13.42
C ASP A 373 -14.84 35.54 -13.12
N ARG A 374 -14.49 34.60 -12.24
CA ARG A 374 -13.11 34.27 -11.91
C ARG A 374 -12.30 33.95 -13.17
N LYS A 375 -11.28 34.77 -13.47
CA LYS A 375 -10.48 34.71 -14.71
C LYS A 375 -9.78 33.36 -14.92
N ASP A 376 -9.33 32.73 -13.83
CA ASP A 376 -8.73 31.39 -13.83
C ASP A 376 -9.76 30.31 -14.19
N SER A 377 -10.94 30.34 -13.57
CA SER A 377 -12.07 29.44 -13.88
C SER A 377 -12.53 29.58 -15.33
N ALA A 378 -12.70 30.81 -15.83
CA ALA A 378 -13.11 31.07 -17.22
C ALA A 378 -12.08 30.58 -18.24
N THR A 379 -10.79 30.66 -17.92
CA THR A 379 -9.71 30.11 -18.76
C THR A 379 -9.76 28.58 -18.80
N TYR A 380 -10.00 27.94 -17.65
CA TYR A 380 -10.17 26.49 -17.55
C TYR A 380 -11.36 25.98 -18.38
N VAL A 381 -12.53 26.63 -18.26
CA VAL A 381 -13.73 26.26 -19.02
C VAL A 381 -13.49 26.42 -20.52
N ARG A 382 -12.85 27.52 -20.95
CA ARG A 382 -12.50 27.73 -22.36
C ARG A 382 -11.58 26.62 -22.90
N ASN A 383 -10.62 26.15 -22.10
CA ASN A 383 -9.73 25.07 -22.50
C ASN A 383 -10.46 23.73 -22.59
N LYS A 384 -11.41 23.45 -21.68
CA LYS A 384 -12.27 22.25 -21.73
C LYS A 384 -13.13 22.22 -22.98
N LYS A 385 -13.76 23.35 -23.32
CA LYS A 385 -14.56 23.50 -24.55
C LYS A 385 -13.73 23.20 -25.81
N LYS A 386 -12.58 23.85 -25.95
CA LYS A 386 -11.64 23.58 -27.05
C LYS A 386 -11.22 22.12 -27.14
N ALA A 387 -11.04 21.46 -25.99
CA ALA A 387 -10.66 20.07 -25.94
C ALA A 387 -11.82 19.14 -26.35
N CYS A 388 -13.07 19.49 -26.01
CA CYS A 388 -14.27 18.78 -26.50
C CYS A 388 -14.39 18.90 -28.02
N ASP A 389 -14.30 20.12 -28.55
CA ASP A 389 -14.37 20.39 -29.99
C ASP A 389 -13.30 19.60 -30.76
N ALA A 390 -12.08 19.52 -30.21
CA ALA A 390 -10.96 18.82 -30.83
C ALA A 390 -11.15 17.29 -30.92
N VAL A 391 -11.95 16.68 -30.04
CA VAL A 391 -12.22 15.23 -30.05
C VAL A 391 -13.62 14.89 -30.57
N GLY A 392 -14.43 15.90 -30.89
CA GLY A 392 -15.79 15.73 -31.39
C GLY A 392 -16.86 15.51 -30.32
N ILE A 393 -16.64 15.95 -29.07
CA ILE A 393 -17.67 15.95 -28.01
C ILE A 393 -18.51 17.22 -28.12
N ASN A 394 -19.84 17.09 -28.01
CA ASN A 394 -20.74 18.23 -27.91
C ASN A 394 -20.60 18.90 -26.55
N SER A 395 -20.27 20.20 -26.52
CA SER A 395 -20.10 20.95 -25.27
C SER A 395 -21.29 21.88 -25.03
N PHE A 396 -21.92 21.74 -23.87
CA PHE A 396 -22.97 22.62 -23.36
C PHE A 396 -22.38 23.47 -22.23
N GLU A 397 -22.67 24.77 -22.23
CA GLU A 397 -22.06 25.71 -21.29
C GLU A 397 -23.14 26.60 -20.67
N VAL A 398 -23.19 26.64 -19.34
CA VAL A 398 -24.03 27.53 -18.56
C VAL A 398 -23.14 28.43 -17.74
N ARG A 399 -23.32 29.74 -17.88
CA ARG A 399 -22.62 30.77 -17.11
C ARG A 399 -23.63 31.49 -16.24
N LEU A 400 -23.44 31.39 -14.94
CA LEU A 400 -24.26 32.04 -13.92
C LEU A 400 -23.46 33.18 -13.30
N ALA A 401 -24.16 34.23 -12.86
CA ALA A 401 -23.54 35.36 -12.19
C ALA A 401 -23.00 34.94 -10.81
N GLU A 402 -22.07 35.72 -10.26
CA GLU A 402 -21.50 35.40 -8.94
C GLU A 402 -22.55 35.48 -7.82
N ASP A 403 -23.59 36.29 -7.97
CA ASP A 403 -24.70 36.47 -7.03
C ASP A 403 -25.88 35.50 -7.25
N SER A 404 -25.78 34.57 -8.21
CA SER A 404 -26.78 33.52 -8.41
C SER A 404 -27.01 32.70 -7.14
N THR A 405 -28.22 32.14 -7.01
CA THR A 405 -28.56 31.30 -5.85
C THR A 405 -28.16 29.84 -6.04
N GLU A 406 -28.06 29.09 -4.94
CA GLU A 406 -27.78 27.64 -5.01
C GLU A 406 -28.89 26.90 -5.77
N GLU A 407 -30.15 27.31 -5.60
CA GLU A 407 -31.31 26.73 -6.29
C GLU A 407 -31.24 26.90 -7.81
N GLU A 408 -30.72 28.03 -8.31
CA GLU A 408 -30.52 28.25 -9.75
C GLU A 408 -29.49 27.26 -10.32
N VAL A 409 -28.40 27.01 -9.61
CA VAL A 409 -27.38 26.02 -9.99
C VAL A 409 -27.98 24.62 -9.98
N LEU A 410 -28.71 24.25 -8.93
CA LEU A 410 -29.35 22.94 -8.78
C LEU A 410 -30.39 22.69 -9.89
N LYS A 411 -31.13 23.72 -10.31
CA LYS A 411 -32.08 23.62 -11.41
C LYS A 411 -31.38 23.23 -12.71
N HIS A 412 -30.27 23.89 -13.07
CA HIS A 412 -29.52 23.54 -14.27
C HIS A 412 -28.87 22.16 -14.19
N ILE A 413 -28.42 21.74 -13.00
CA ILE A 413 -27.96 20.37 -12.80
C ILE A 413 -29.08 19.37 -13.05
N SER A 414 -30.30 19.63 -12.55
CA SER A 414 -31.47 18.78 -12.80
C SER A 414 -31.79 18.70 -14.29
N GLU A 415 -31.83 19.84 -14.99
CA GLU A 415 -32.07 19.90 -16.43
C GLU A 415 -31.06 19.03 -17.20
N PHE A 416 -29.76 19.11 -16.85
CA PHE A 416 -28.73 18.29 -17.47
C PHE A 416 -28.75 16.82 -17.04
N ASN A 417 -29.22 16.51 -15.83
CA ASN A 417 -29.44 15.13 -15.40
C ASN A 417 -30.51 14.45 -16.27
N ASP A 418 -31.57 15.19 -16.63
CA ASP A 418 -32.69 14.66 -17.40
C ASP A 418 -32.45 14.70 -18.93
N ASP A 419 -31.50 15.51 -19.40
CA ASP A 419 -31.20 15.64 -20.84
C ASP A 419 -30.45 14.40 -21.38
N PRO A 420 -31.03 13.63 -22.32
CA PRO A 420 -30.39 12.44 -22.90
C PRO A 420 -29.22 12.77 -23.84
N SER A 421 -29.08 14.02 -24.29
CA SER A 421 -27.95 14.48 -25.09
C SER A 421 -26.70 14.77 -24.25
N VAL A 422 -26.88 14.94 -22.92
CA VAL A 422 -25.79 15.17 -21.97
C VAL A 422 -25.40 13.87 -21.30
N HIS A 423 -24.11 13.55 -21.35
CA HIS A 423 -23.55 12.32 -20.82
C HIS A 423 -22.57 12.59 -19.66
N GLY A 424 -22.08 13.81 -19.54
CA GLY A 424 -21.27 14.25 -18.41
C GLY A 424 -21.65 15.65 -17.96
N ILE A 425 -21.62 15.88 -16.66
CA ILE A 425 -21.84 17.19 -16.04
C ILE A 425 -20.60 17.54 -15.23
N LEU A 426 -20.11 18.76 -15.42
CA LEU A 426 -19.02 19.33 -14.66
C LEU A 426 -19.44 20.66 -14.05
N VAL A 427 -19.33 20.76 -12.73
CA VAL A 427 -19.48 22.02 -12.00
C VAL A 427 -18.08 22.58 -11.73
N GLN A 428 -17.78 23.76 -12.27
CA GLN A 428 -16.45 24.35 -12.13
C GLN A 428 -16.25 24.94 -10.73
N LEU A 429 -15.29 24.39 -9.99
CA LEU A 429 -14.87 24.86 -8.67
C LEU A 429 -13.76 25.93 -8.75
N PRO A 430 -13.59 26.74 -7.69
CA PRO A 430 -14.45 26.84 -6.50
C PRO A 430 -15.74 27.61 -6.78
N LEU A 431 -16.79 27.31 -6.04
CA LEU A 431 -18.04 28.08 -6.09
C LEU A 431 -17.92 29.34 -5.21
N PRO A 432 -18.80 30.35 -5.42
CA PRO A 432 -18.94 31.47 -4.50
C PRO A 432 -19.19 31.03 -3.05
N SER A 433 -18.68 31.78 -2.08
CA SER A 433 -18.65 31.37 -0.67
C SER A 433 -20.02 31.22 0.00
N HIS A 434 -21.08 31.79 -0.57
CA HIS A 434 -22.45 31.63 -0.07
C HIS A 434 -23.11 30.32 -0.51
N MET A 435 -22.50 29.56 -1.42
CA MET A 435 -23.01 28.27 -1.88
C MET A 435 -22.37 27.10 -1.16
N ASN A 436 -23.15 26.04 -0.95
CA ASN A 436 -22.64 24.78 -0.45
C ASN A 436 -22.16 23.89 -1.61
N GLU A 437 -20.84 23.89 -1.85
CA GLU A 437 -20.21 23.04 -2.87
C GLU A 437 -20.62 21.57 -2.79
N GLN A 438 -20.83 21.06 -1.58
CA GLN A 438 -21.19 19.67 -1.37
C GLN A 438 -22.63 19.35 -1.80
N ASN A 439 -23.58 20.26 -1.55
CA ASN A 439 -24.95 20.10 -2.04
C ASN A 439 -24.97 20.09 -3.56
N VAL A 440 -24.27 21.06 -4.17
CA VAL A 440 -24.19 21.20 -5.63
C VAL A 440 -23.54 19.96 -6.28
N LEU A 441 -22.40 19.49 -5.76
CA LEU A 441 -21.72 18.30 -6.30
C LEU A 441 -22.54 17.01 -6.10
N ASN A 442 -23.35 16.91 -5.05
CA ASN A 442 -24.21 15.75 -4.80
C ASN A 442 -25.44 15.71 -5.71
N ALA A 443 -25.85 16.85 -6.27
CA ALA A 443 -27.00 16.92 -7.15
C ALA A 443 -26.71 16.33 -8.55
N VAL A 444 -25.44 16.20 -8.93
CA VAL A 444 -25.04 15.56 -10.18
C VAL A 444 -25.29 14.05 -10.07
N CYS A 445 -26.10 13.48 -10.96
CA CYS A 445 -26.34 12.04 -10.95
C CYS A 445 -25.02 11.26 -11.16
N ILE A 446 -24.89 10.13 -10.47
CA ILE A 446 -23.62 9.39 -10.47
C ILE A 446 -23.23 8.89 -11.88
N GLU A 447 -24.21 8.62 -12.74
CA GLU A 447 -24.02 8.20 -14.13
C GLU A 447 -23.44 9.30 -15.01
N LYS A 448 -23.60 10.58 -14.65
CA LYS A 448 -23.07 11.74 -15.38
C LYS A 448 -21.97 12.50 -14.61
N ASP A 449 -21.58 12.05 -13.41
CA ASP A 449 -20.47 12.62 -12.62
C ASP A 449 -19.09 12.26 -13.21
N VAL A 450 -18.79 12.80 -14.38
CA VAL A 450 -17.56 12.51 -15.12
C VAL A 450 -16.31 13.07 -14.44
N ASP A 451 -16.46 13.99 -13.48
CA ASP A 451 -15.36 14.49 -12.65
C ASP A 451 -15.08 13.58 -11.43
N GLY A 452 -15.97 12.63 -11.14
CA GLY A 452 -15.78 11.55 -10.17
C GLY A 452 -15.88 11.96 -8.70
N PHE A 453 -16.45 13.14 -8.40
CA PHE A 453 -16.51 13.69 -7.04
C PHE A 453 -17.75 13.27 -6.24
N HIS A 454 -18.70 12.58 -6.87
CA HIS A 454 -19.86 12.05 -6.20
C HIS A 454 -19.41 11.05 -5.10
N PRO A 455 -19.89 11.15 -3.85
CA PRO A 455 -19.39 10.34 -2.74
C PRO A 455 -19.47 8.83 -2.97
N LEU A 456 -20.46 8.38 -3.72
CA LEU A 456 -20.61 6.97 -4.08
C LEU A 456 -19.51 6.50 -5.06
N ASN A 457 -18.99 7.36 -5.94
CA ASN A 457 -17.79 7.06 -6.73
C ASN A 457 -16.57 6.91 -5.81
N ILE A 458 -16.35 7.83 -4.87
CA ILE A 458 -15.23 7.76 -3.93
C ILE A 458 -15.34 6.54 -2.99
N GLY A 459 -16.54 6.24 -2.48
CA GLY A 459 -16.81 5.07 -1.65
C GLY A 459 -16.54 3.76 -2.40
N ARG A 460 -17.00 3.63 -3.64
CA ARG A 460 -16.68 2.48 -4.50
C ARG A 460 -15.18 2.39 -4.79
N LEU A 461 -14.49 3.52 -4.98
CA LEU A 461 -13.04 3.55 -5.16
C LEU A 461 -12.28 3.06 -3.91
N ALA A 462 -12.72 3.47 -2.72
CA ALA A 462 -12.10 3.11 -1.44
C ALA A 462 -12.30 1.64 -1.05
N MET A 463 -13.27 0.95 -1.65
CA MET A 463 -13.63 -0.42 -1.30
C MET A 463 -13.07 -1.40 -2.31
N ARG A 464 -12.18 -2.29 -1.86
CA ARG A 464 -11.61 -3.35 -2.71
C ARG A 464 -12.73 -4.28 -3.21
N GLY A 465 -12.69 -4.62 -4.50
CA GLY A 465 -13.73 -5.45 -5.15
C GLY A 465 -14.95 -4.66 -5.64
N ARG A 466 -14.96 -3.33 -5.52
CA ARG A 466 -15.96 -2.46 -6.15
C ARG A 466 -15.32 -1.59 -7.22
N ASP A 467 -16.03 -1.37 -8.32
CA ASP A 467 -15.61 -0.45 -9.38
C ASP A 467 -16.42 0.85 -9.31
N PRO A 468 -15.77 2.02 -9.14
CA PRO A 468 -16.47 3.29 -9.27
C PRO A 468 -16.93 3.48 -10.72
N LEU A 469 -18.04 4.21 -10.93
CA LEU A 469 -18.48 4.56 -12.29
C LEU A 469 -17.48 5.51 -12.95
N PHE A 470 -16.94 6.43 -12.15
CA PHE A 470 -15.89 7.36 -12.53
C PHE A 470 -14.85 7.50 -11.43
N VAL A 471 -13.60 7.62 -11.85
CA VAL A 471 -12.48 7.97 -10.98
C VAL A 471 -12.16 9.45 -11.19
N PRO A 472 -11.87 10.22 -10.11
CA PRO A 472 -11.48 11.62 -10.22
C PRO A 472 -10.38 11.88 -11.25
N CYS A 473 -10.62 12.84 -12.14
CA CYS A 473 -9.83 13.04 -13.36
C CYS A 473 -8.34 13.28 -13.07
N THR A 474 -8.02 14.16 -12.12
CA THR A 474 -6.63 14.51 -11.79
C THR A 474 -5.87 13.34 -11.15
N PRO A 475 -6.39 12.66 -10.11
CA PRO A 475 -5.82 11.41 -9.60
C PRO A 475 -5.67 10.32 -10.67
N LYS A 476 -6.70 10.08 -11.49
CA LYS A 476 -6.64 9.12 -12.61
C LYS A 476 -5.52 9.47 -13.58
N GLY A 477 -5.35 10.76 -13.89
CA GLY A 477 -4.29 11.28 -14.75
C GLY A 477 -2.90 11.05 -14.17
N CYS A 478 -2.73 11.18 -12.85
CA CYS A 478 -1.47 10.88 -12.18
C CYS A 478 -1.08 9.40 -12.34
N ILE A 479 -2.04 8.49 -12.15
CA ILE A 479 -1.82 7.05 -12.28
C ILE A 479 -1.57 6.66 -13.74
N GLU A 480 -2.31 7.23 -14.69
CA GLU A 480 -2.12 7.01 -16.13
C GLU A 480 -0.71 7.45 -16.59
N LEU A 481 -0.18 8.54 -16.04
CA LEU A 481 1.20 8.95 -16.30
C LEU A 481 2.22 7.92 -15.79
N LEU A 482 1.96 7.29 -14.64
CA LEU A 482 2.85 6.23 -14.13
C LEU A 482 2.80 5.00 -15.04
N HIS A 483 1.61 4.58 -15.47
CA HIS A 483 1.43 3.46 -16.41
C HIS A 483 2.09 3.69 -17.76
N ARG A 484 1.84 4.83 -18.39
CA ARG A 484 2.38 5.18 -19.73
C ARG A 484 3.90 5.35 -19.75
N TYR A 485 4.53 5.46 -18.57
CA TYR A 485 5.98 5.51 -18.41
C TYR A 485 6.56 4.22 -17.83
N ASP A 486 5.77 3.16 -17.72
CA ASP A 486 6.14 1.84 -17.19
C ASP A 486 6.71 1.91 -15.77
N ILE A 487 6.18 2.81 -14.94
CA ILE A 487 6.63 2.99 -13.56
C ILE A 487 5.87 2.01 -12.66
N PRO A 488 6.55 1.04 -12.03
CA PRO A 488 5.87 0.04 -11.21
C PRO A 488 5.32 0.68 -9.92
N ILE A 489 4.02 0.51 -9.67
CA ILE A 489 3.34 1.00 -8.45
C ILE A 489 3.27 -0.07 -7.36
N LYS A 490 3.01 -1.33 -7.77
CA LYS A 490 2.85 -2.46 -6.85
C LYS A 490 4.04 -2.67 -5.92
N GLY A 491 3.76 -2.73 -4.62
CA GLY A 491 4.76 -2.94 -3.57
C GLY A 491 5.65 -1.72 -3.30
N LYS A 492 5.47 -0.60 -4.01
CA LYS A 492 6.23 0.63 -3.77
C LYS A 492 5.66 1.42 -2.60
N ARG A 493 6.50 2.29 -2.04
CA ARG A 493 6.09 3.31 -1.08
C ARG A 493 5.64 4.56 -1.83
N ALA A 494 4.38 4.91 -1.65
CA ALA A 494 3.80 6.12 -2.19
C ALA A 494 3.59 7.14 -1.06
N VAL A 495 3.96 8.40 -1.28
CA VAL A 495 3.58 9.53 -0.43
C VAL A 495 2.69 10.47 -1.24
N VAL A 496 1.51 10.78 -0.72
CA VAL A 496 0.65 11.83 -1.25
C VAL A 496 0.71 13.02 -0.31
N ILE A 497 1.20 14.16 -0.78
CA ILE A 497 1.33 15.40 -0.01
C ILE A 497 0.11 16.26 -0.34
N GLY A 498 -0.83 16.34 0.61
CA GLY A 498 -2.15 16.92 0.41
C GLY A 498 -3.24 15.89 0.66
N ARG A 499 -4.34 16.31 1.30
CA ARG A 499 -5.51 15.48 1.60
C ARG A 499 -6.81 16.14 1.17
N SER A 500 -6.75 16.91 0.08
CA SER A 500 -7.94 17.53 -0.51
C SER A 500 -8.91 16.45 -1.00
N ASN A 501 -10.20 16.76 -0.99
CA ASN A 501 -11.24 15.85 -1.47
C ASN A 501 -11.12 15.60 -2.98
N ILE A 502 -10.57 16.56 -3.72
CA ILE A 502 -10.50 16.55 -5.19
C ILE A 502 -9.25 15.84 -5.75
N VAL A 503 -8.13 15.80 -5.01
CA VAL A 503 -6.88 15.21 -5.51
C VAL A 503 -6.21 14.32 -4.48
N GLY A 504 -5.90 14.84 -3.29
CA GLY A 504 -5.06 14.14 -2.33
C GLY A 504 -5.64 12.81 -1.87
N MET A 505 -6.91 12.80 -1.46
CA MET A 505 -7.55 11.57 -0.99
C MET A 505 -7.74 10.53 -2.12
N PRO A 506 -8.32 10.86 -3.29
CA PRO A 506 -8.52 9.85 -4.33
C PRO A 506 -7.22 9.34 -4.95
N ALA A 507 -6.16 10.17 -5.02
CA ALA A 507 -4.84 9.71 -5.45
C ALA A 507 -4.25 8.67 -4.49
N ALA A 508 -4.43 8.87 -3.18
CA ALA A 508 -3.99 7.90 -2.18
C ALA A 508 -4.74 6.57 -2.31
N LEU A 509 -6.06 6.62 -2.53
CA LEU A 509 -6.88 5.41 -2.74
C LEU A 509 -6.49 4.66 -4.02
N LEU A 510 -6.20 5.36 -5.12
CA LEU A 510 -5.76 4.72 -6.36
C LEU A 510 -4.41 4.02 -6.21
N LEU A 511 -3.42 4.68 -5.62
CA LEU A 511 -2.11 4.07 -5.37
C LEU A 511 -2.24 2.83 -4.49
N GLN A 512 -3.10 2.89 -3.47
CA GLN A 512 -3.38 1.74 -2.61
C GLN A 512 -4.04 0.60 -3.39
N ARG A 513 -5.00 0.90 -4.27
CA ARG A 513 -5.70 -0.08 -5.11
C ARG A 513 -4.75 -0.81 -6.06
N GLU A 514 -3.65 -0.17 -6.43
CA GLU A 514 -2.54 -0.76 -7.19
C GLU A 514 -1.44 -1.38 -6.30
N ASP A 515 -1.81 -1.79 -5.09
CA ASP A 515 -0.94 -2.48 -4.13
C ASP A 515 0.28 -1.65 -3.65
N ALA A 516 0.24 -0.32 -3.71
CA ALA A 516 1.25 0.53 -3.08
C ALA A 516 1.03 0.67 -1.56
N THR A 517 2.10 0.82 -0.80
CA THR A 517 2.04 1.27 0.59
C THR A 517 1.96 2.79 0.61
N VAL A 518 0.80 3.34 0.98
CA VAL A 518 0.52 4.78 0.85
C VAL A 518 0.63 5.52 2.19
N SER A 519 1.24 6.69 2.14
CA SER A 519 1.38 7.65 3.24
C SER A 519 0.76 8.99 2.84
N ILE A 520 -0.14 9.55 3.63
CA ILE A 520 -0.75 10.86 3.34
C ILE A 520 -0.11 11.92 4.25
N VAL A 521 0.57 12.90 3.66
CA VAL A 521 1.20 14.03 4.35
C VAL A 521 0.30 15.26 4.25
N HIS A 522 0.15 16.02 5.32
CA HIS A 522 -0.72 17.18 5.37
C HIS A 522 -0.25 18.21 6.41
N SER A 523 -0.90 19.38 6.50
CA SER A 523 -0.52 20.48 7.40
C SER A 523 -0.39 20.16 8.89
N ARG A 524 -0.93 19.03 9.36
CA ARG A 524 -0.81 18.57 10.77
C ARG A 524 0.21 17.44 10.95
N THR A 525 0.94 17.06 9.90
CA THR A 525 1.93 16.00 9.92
C THR A 525 3.22 16.53 10.54
N LYS A 526 3.78 15.81 11.52
CA LYS A 526 5.10 16.12 12.07
C LYS A 526 6.18 15.52 11.18
N ASN A 527 7.27 16.26 10.98
CA ASN A 527 8.41 15.90 10.13
C ASN A 527 7.99 15.40 8.73
N PRO A 528 7.20 16.18 7.97
CA PRO A 528 6.77 15.79 6.63
C PRO A 528 7.94 15.46 5.69
N GLU A 529 9.10 16.07 5.89
CA GLU A 529 10.35 15.84 5.17
C GLU A 529 10.82 14.38 5.31
N GLU A 530 10.78 13.85 6.54
CA GLU A 530 11.29 12.53 6.87
C GLU A 530 10.42 11.43 6.25
N ILE A 531 9.10 11.63 6.25
CA ILE A 531 8.14 10.72 5.65
C ILE A 531 8.28 10.74 4.12
N THR A 532 8.38 11.94 3.53
CA THR A 532 8.51 12.12 2.08
C THR A 532 9.80 11.46 1.55
N ARG A 533 10.90 11.52 2.30
CA ARG A 533 12.21 10.94 1.92
C ARG A 533 12.24 9.41 1.85
N GLN A 534 11.15 8.73 2.23
CA GLN A 534 11.05 7.28 2.17
C GLN A 534 10.27 6.78 0.95
N ALA A 535 9.64 7.70 0.22
CA ALA A 535 8.76 7.38 -0.90
C ALA A 535 9.55 6.99 -2.15
N ASP A 536 9.10 5.95 -2.82
CA ASP A 536 9.49 5.64 -4.19
C ASP A 536 8.66 6.46 -5.19
N ILE A 537 7.43 6.82 -4.84
CA ILE A 537 6.51 7.65 -5.64
C ILE A 537 5.98 8.78 -4.76
N ILE A 538 6.10 10.03 -5.20
CA ILE A 538 5.56 11.21 -4.50
C ILE A 538 4.54 11.88 -5.42
N ILE A 539 3.30 12.06 -4.94
CA ILE A 539 2.30 12.92 -5.57
C ILE A 539 2.12 14.16 -4.69
N SER A 540 2.47 15.35 -5.18
CA SER A 540 2.26 16.61 -4.46
C SER A 540 1.04 17.36 -4.97
N ALA A 541 0.11 17.67 -4.07
CA ALA A 541 -1.16 18.34 -4.34
C ALA A 541 -1.56 19.26 -3.17
N VAL A 542 -0.63 20.13 -2.76
CA VAL A 542 -0.82 21.09 -1.66
C VAL A 542 -1.20 22.49 -2.13
N GLY A 543 -0.87 22.86 -3.38
CA GLY A 543 -1.10 24.21 -3.90
C GLY A 543 -0.23 25.27 -3.23
N GLN A 544 1.06 24.95 -3.02
CA GLN A 544 2.05 25.86 -2.43
C GLN A 544 3.35 25.78 -3.22
N ALA A 545 3.71 26.89 -3.86
CA ALA A 545 4.88 26.99 -4.73
C ALA A 545 6.17 26.54 -4.04
N ASN A 546 6.90 25.59 -4.65
CA ASN A 546 8.23 25.15 -4.22
C ASN A 546 8.32 24.69 -2.74
N MET A 547 7.22 24.18 -2.17
CA MET A 547 7.20 23.68 -0.79
C MET A 547 8.07 22.42 -0.65
N VAL A 548 7.98 21.49 -1.60
CA VAL A 548 8.72 20.24 -1.57
C VAL A 548 10.10 20.48 -2.18
N ARG A 549 11.13 20.48 -1.32
CA ARG A 549 12.53 20.71 -1.71
C ARG A 549 13.22 19.42 -2.13
N GLY A 550 14.33 19.53 -2.86
CA GLY A 550 15.11 18.35 -3.28
C GLY A 550 15.57 17.48 -2.11
N SER A 551 15.80 18.09 -0.94
CA SER A 551 16.15 17.37 0.30
C SER A 551 15.04 16.49 0.88
N TRP A 552 13.79 16.66 0.44
CA TRP A 552 12.65 15.82 0.83
C TRP A 552 12.56 14.56 -0.04
N VAL A 553 13.24 14.54 -1.18
CA VAL A 553 13.10 13.51 -2.20
C VAL A 553 14.08 12.37 -1.93
N LYS A 554 13.59 11.14 -1.97
CA LYS A 554 14.45 9.95 -1.98
C LYS A 554 15.19 9.87 -3.32
N PRO A 555 16.51 9.61 -3.34
CA PRO A 555 17.23 9.34 -4.59
C PRO A 555 16.55 8.23 -5.40
N GLY A 556 16.27 8.52 -6.67
CA GLY A 556 15.57 7.62 -7.58
C GLY A 556 14.05 7.57 -7.42
N ALA A 557 13.44 8.43 -6.60
CA ALA A 557 11.97 8.54 -6.52
C ALA A 557 11.36 9.10 -7.80
N VAL A 558 10.10 8.74 -8.04
CA VAL A 558 9.26 9.31 -9.10
C VAL A 558 8.39 10.41 -8.50
N LEU A 559 8.34 11.56 -9.17
CA LEU A 559 7.64 12.75 -8.69
C LEU A 559 6.53 13.16 -9.65
N ILE A 560 5.30 13.23 -9.13
CA ILE A 560 4.13 13.78 -9.81
C ILE A 560 3.73 15.07 -9.09
N ASP A 561 3.90 16.20 -9.77
CA ASP A 561 3.56 17.53 -9.27
C ASP A 561 2.22 17.98 -9.86
N VAL A 562 1.21 18.02 -9.00
CA VAL A 562 -0.16 18.44 -9.34
C VAL A 562 -0.34 19.94 -9.13
N GLY A 563 0.52 20.57 -8.32
CA GLY A 563 0.44 21.98 -7.98
C GLY A 563 0.57 22.88 -9.20
N ILE A 564 -0.22 23.95 -9.24
CA ILE A 564 -0.09 25.01 -10.25
C ILE A 564 -0.24 26.34 -9.52
N ASN A 565 0.88 27.03 -9.32
CA ASN A 565 0.96 28.22 -8.49
C ASN A 565 1.54 29.38 -9.33
N PRO A 566 0.85 30.53 -9.47
CA PRO A 566 1.42 31.70 -10.09
C PRO A 566 2.45 32.35 -9.15
N VAL A 567 3.63 32.65 -9.68
CA VAL A 567 4.70 33.38 -8.99
C VAL A 567 5.11 34.56 -9.86
N GLU A 568 5.22 35.74 -9.27
CA GLU A 568 5.64 36.95 -9.97
C GLU A 568 6.98 36.74 -10.68
N ASP A 569 7.03 37.19 -11.92
CA ASP A 569 8.20 37.06 -12.78
C ASP A 569 8.20 38.22 -13.76
N ALA A 570 9.06 39.20 -13.49
CA ALA A 570 9.19 40.41 -14.30
C ALA A 570 9.73 40.13 -15.71
N GLU A 571 10.38 38.99 -15.93
CA GLU A 571 10.89 38.57 -17.24
C GLU A 571 9.83 37.82 -18.06
N SER A 572 8.75 37.36 -17.41
CA SER A 572 7.62 36.73 -18.09
C SER A 572 6.75 37.77 -18.80
N PRO A 573 6.34 37.57 -20.07
CA PRO A 573 5.40 38.45 -20.77
C PRO A 573 4.05 38.65 -20.08
N ARG A 574 3.71 37.77 -19.11
CA ARG A 574 2.47 37.85 -18.32
C ARG A 574 2.67 38.52 -16.95
N GLY A 575 3.90 38.87 -16.58
CA GLY A 575 4.28 39.34 -15.25
C GLY A 575 4.32 38.25 -14.17
N TYR A 576 4.03 36.99 -14.54
CA TYR A 576 4.11 35.84 -13.66
C TYR A 576 4.44 34.57 -14.45
N ARG A 577 5.01 33.58 -13.77
CA ARG A 577 5.21 32.21 -14.25
C ARG A 577 4.44 31.21 -13.39
N LEU A 578 4.08 30.07 -13.97
CA LEU A 578 3.44 28.99 -13.23
C LEU A 578 4.50 27.99 -12.76
N VAL A 579 4.52 27.72 -11.45
CA VAL A 579 5.41 26.73 -10.83
C VAL A 579 4.60 25.72 -10.05
N GLY A 580 5.18 24.54 -9.85
CA GLY A 580 4.56 23.45 -9.11
C GLY A 580 4.70 23.57 -7.60
N ASP A 581 4.25 22.54 -6.89
CA ASP A 581 4.49 22.40 -5.45
C ASP A 581 5.92 21.92 -5.15
N ILE A 582 6.56 21.27 -6.11
CA ILE A 582 7.92 20.74 -6.02
C ILE A 582 8.89 21.71 -6.67
N CYS A 583 10.01 21.99 -5.98
CA CYS A 583 11.10 22.76 -6.57
C CYS A 583 11.80 21.92 -7.64
N TYR A 584 11.43 22.16 -8.91
CA TYR A 584 11.84 21.35 -10.04
C TYR A 584 13.36 21.29 -10.23
N GLU A 585 14.05 22.42 -10.07
CA GLU A 585 15.50 22.53 -10.26
C GLU A 585 16.30 21.72 -9.24
N GLU A 586 15.79 21.61 -8.01
CA GLU A 586 16.40 20.80 -6.96
C GLU A 586 16.04 19.32 -7.13
N ALA A 587 14.74 19.03 -7.33
CA ALA A 587 14.21 17.68 -7.31
C ALA A 587 14.60 16.86 -8.56
N SER A 588 14.74 17.50 -9.72
CA SER A 588 15.16 16.85 -10.98
C SER A 588 16.59 16.27 -10.92
N LYS A 589 17.42 16.73 -9.97
CA LYS A 589 18.77 16.21 -9.74
C LYS A 589 18.77 14.93 -8.90
N VAL A 590 17.68 14.63 -8.20
CA VAL A 590 17.58 13.54 -7.22
C VAL A 590 16.61 12.44 -7.68
N ALA A 591 15.50 12.84 -8.31
CA ALA A 591 14.45 11.94 -8.78
C ALA A 591 14.92 11.06 -9.95
N SER A 592 14.30 9.89 -10.12
CA SER A 592 14.43 9.09 -11.34
C SER A 592 13.50 9.58 -12.45
N ALA A 593 12.35 10.14 -12.09
CA ALA A 593 11.43 10.76 -13.04
C ALA A 593 10.62 11.88 -12.37
N ILE A 594 10.27 12.92 -13.13
CA ILE A 594 9.56 14.10 -12.62
C ILE A 594 8.62 14.70 -13.67
N THR A 595 7.41 15.08 -13.28
CA THR A 595 6.52 15.88 -14.14
C THR A 595 6.89 17.36 -14.09
N PRO A 596 6.96 18.07 -15.24
CA PRO A 596 7.19 19.51 -15.26
C PRO A 596 5.91 20.27 -14.94
N VAL A 597 6.04 21.47 -14.36
CA VAL A 597 4.93 22.43 -14.25
C VAL A 597 5.34 23.73 -14.95
N PRO A 598 4.59 24.17 -15.98
CA PRO A 598 3.43 23.52 -16.59
C PRO A 598 3.80 22.37 -17.54
N GLY A 599 2.85 21.45 -17.77
CA GLY A 599 2.95 20.41 -18.81
C GLY A 599 2.98 18.97 -18.30
N GLY A 600 2.92 18.77 -16.99
CA GLY A 600 2.71 17.49 -16.34
C GLY A 600 1.24 17.14 -16.23
N VAL A 601 0.68 17.29 -15.02
CA VAL A 601 -0.65 16.76 -14.68
C VAL A 601 -1.82 17.55 -15.28
N GLY A 602 -1.72 18.89 -15.41
CA GLY A 602 -2.83 19.72 -15.89
C GLY A 602 -3.46 19.28 -17.23
N PRO A 603 -2.68 19.01 -18.30
CA PRO A 603 -3.18 18.44 -19.55
C PRO A 603 -3.88 17.09 -19.38
N MET A 604 -3.40 16.24 -18.47
CA MET A 604 -3.99 14.92 -18.19
C MET A 604 -5.36 15.03 -17.57
N THR A 605 -5.60 16.02 -16.70
CA THR A 605 -6.93 16.24 -16.11
C THR A 605 -8.00 16.42 -17.19
N ILE A 606 -7.72 17.22 -18.22
CA ILE A 606 -8.67 17.44 -19.32
C ILE A 606 -8.82 16.15 -20.16
N ALA A 607 -7.72 15.45 -20.46
CA ALA A 607 -7.80 14.20 -21.23
C ALA A 607 -8.62 13.11 -20.49
N MET A 608 -8.45 12.99 -19.18
CA MET A 608 -9.21 12.07 -18.33
C MET A 608 -10.69 12.44 -18.25
N LEU A 609 -11.02 13.73 -18.21
CA LEU A 609 -12.40 14.20 -18.27
C LEU A 609 -13.09 13.75 -19.57
N LEU A 610 -12.45 13.98 -20.72
CA LEU A 610 -12.99 13.55 -22.03
C LEU A 610 -13.14 12.03 -22.11
N SER A 611 -12.16 11.29 -21.58
CA SER A 611 -12.21 9.82 -21.47
C SER A 611 -13.38 9.36 -20.59
N ASN A 612 -13.63 10.01 -19.45
CA ASN A 612 -14.76 9.70 -18.58
C ASN A 612 -16.10 10.05 -19.25
N THR A 613 -16.20 11.16 -20.01
CA THR A 613 -17.40 11.49 -20.78
C THR A 613 -17.71 10.46 -21.85
N LEU A 614 -16.68 10.00 -22.60
CA LEU A 614 -16.84 8.91 -23.55
C LEU A 614 -17.30 7.62 -22.85
N LEU A 615 -16.68 7.26 -21.72
CA LEU A 615 -17.07 6.08 -20.94
C LEU A 615 -18.54 6.15 -20.48
N SER A 616 -18.98 7.34 -20.05
CA SER A 616 -20.38 7.58 -19.69
C SER A 616 -21.32 7.30 -20.86
N ALA A 617 -21.04 7.92 -22.02
CA ALA A 617 -21.86 7.74 -23.22
C ALA A 617 -21.90 6.28 -23.67
N LYS A 618 -20.76 5.59 -23.64
CA LYS A 618 -20.71 4.15 -23.95
C LYS A 618 -21.60 3.32 -23.03
N ARG A 619 -21.60 3.63 -21.74
CA ARG A 619 -22.41 2.93 -20.75
C ARG A 619 -23.91 3.19 -20.96
N ILE A 620 -24.30 4.44 -21.14
CA ILE A 620 -25.70 4.84 -21.36
C ILE A 620 -26.28 4.17 -22.62
N HIS A 621 -25.48 4.11 -23.70
CA HIS A 621 -25.91 3.56 -24.99
C HIS A 621 -25.52 2.09 -25.21
N ASN A 622 -25.06 1.38 -24.17
CA ASN A 622 -24.60 -0.02 -24.23
C ASN A 622 -23.59 -0.30 -25.37
N PHE A 623 -22.74 0.68 -25.69
CA PHE A 623 -21.76 0.60 -26.75
C PHE A 623 -20.55 -0.21 -26.29
N ARG A 624 -20.34 -1.39 -26.89
CA ARG A 624 -19.30 -2.35 -26.47
C ARG A 624 -17.90 -1.72 -26.52
N LEU A 625 -17.12 -1.95 -25.46
CA LEU A 625 -15.69 -1.69 -25.42
C LEU A 625 -14.98 -2.72 -26.31
N HIS A 626 -14.11 -2.27 -27.22
CA HIS A 626 -13.10 -3.16 -27.78
C HIS A 626 -12.10 -3.47 -26.66
N VAL A 627 -12.17 -4.68 -26.09
CA VAL A 627 -11.04 -5.28 -25.38
C VAL A 627 -10.18 -5.92 -26.46
N ILE A 628 -9.04 -5.32 -26.78
CA ILE A 628 -8.00 -6.00 -27.57
C ILE A 628 -7.46 -7.11 -26.66
N ASN A 629 -7.91 -8.34 -26.89
CA ASN A 629 -7.42 -9.52 -26.18
C ASN A 629 -6.10 -9.96 -26.82
N LEU A 630 -4.98 -9.50 -26.25
CA LEU A 630 -3.64 -10.02 -26.59
C LEU A 630 -3.33 -11.22 -25.71
N GLN A 631 -3.91 -12.37 -26.04
CA GLN A 631 -3.43 -13.68 -25.57
C GLN A 631 -3.38 -14.67 -26.73
N SER A 632 -2.19 -14.83 -27.31
CA SER A 632 -1.66 -16.13 -27.75
C SER A 632 -0.38 -15.95 -28.59
N LEU A 633 0.77 -16.35 -28.06
CA LEU A 633 1.85 -17.05 -28.77
C LEU A 633 2.87 -17.57 -27.72
N ALA A 634 2.95 -18.88 -27.61
CA ALA A 634 3.94 -19.61 -26.81
C ALA A 634 5.07 -20.12 -27.73
N PHE A 635 6.32 -20.16 -27.26
CA PHE A 635 7.19 -21.35 -27.35
C PHE A 635 8.51 -21.24 -26.55
N VAL A 636 9.08 -22.41 -26.23
CA VAL A 636 10.13 -22.78 -25.28
C VAL A 636 11.51 -23.01 -25.95
N ALA A 637 12.62 -22.76 -25.23
CA ALA A 637 13.88 -23.57 -25.18
C ALA A 637 14.98 -22.85 -24.37
N SER A 638 15.37 -23.30 -23.16
CA SER A 638 16.42 -24.30 -22.81
C SER A 638 17.87 -23.76 -22.73
N VAL A 639 18.47 -23.77 -21.53
CA VAL A 639 19.77 -24.44 -21.22
C VAL A 639 19.77 -24.89 -19.73
N ARG A 640 20.12 -26.16 -19.50
CA ARG A 640 20.32 -26.85 -18.20
C ARG A 640 21.64 -26.46 -17.51
N ASN A 641 21.71 -26.60 -16.19
CA ASN A 641 22.78 -27.39 -15.54
C ASN A 641 22.37 -27.90 -14.14
N ASN A 642 22.64 -29.19 -13.90
CA ASN A 642 22.29 -30.05 -12.77
C ASN A 642 22.77 -29.56 -11.39
N TRP A 643 21.88 -29.58 -10.38
CA TRP A 643 22.22 -29.61 -8.96
C TRP A 643 21.25 -30.56 -8.23
N ASP A 644 21.76 -31.53 -7.49
CA ASP A 644 20.95 -32.48 -6.70
C ASP A 644 20.13 -31.76 -5.62
N SER A 645 18.86 -32.17 -5.49
CA SER A 645 17.79 -31.39 -4.88
C SER A 645 17.63 -31.51 -3.36
N ASP A 646 18.57 -32.11 -2.61
CA ASP A 646 18.34 -32.48 -1.20
C ASP A 646 19.25 -31.78 -0.15
N ASN A 647 20.03 -30.75 -0.52
CA ASN A 647 21.09 -30.20 0.35
C ASN A 647 20.92 -28.71 0.77
N ILE A 648 21.53 -28.34 1.92
CA ILE A 648 21.57 -26.94 2.41
C ILE A 648 22.82 -26.23 1.88
N LEU A 649 22.61 -25.15 1.11
CA LEU A 649 23.67 -24.38 0.45
C LEU A 649 23.75 -22.97 1.03
N MET A 650 24.89 -22.54 1.58
CA MET A 650 25.16 -21.14 1.97
C MET A 650 26.09 -20.47 0.93
N LEU A 651 25.56 -19.50 0.20
CA LEU A 651 26.28 -18.72 -0.81
C LEU A 651 26.69 -17.37 -0.22
N ILE A 652 27.99 -17.10 -0.09
CA ILE A 652 28.52 -15.80 0.36
C ILE A 652 28.94 -14.99 -0.89
N HIS A 653 28.09 -14.05 -1.31
CA HIS A 653 28.34 -13.16 -2.45
C HIS A 653 29.08 -11.88 -2.04
N TRP A 654 30.06 -11.49 -2.86
CA TRP A 654 30.82 -10.24 -2.74
C TRP A 654 30.36 -9.22 -3.79
N LYS A 655 29.94 -8.02 -3.38
CA LYS A 655 29.71 -6.89 -4.30
C LYS A 655 30.61 -5.72 -3.93
N SER A 656 31.72 -5.55 -4.66
CA SER A 656 32.50 -4.31 -4.69
C SER A 656 32.27 -3.59 -6.01
N LYS A 657 31.87 -2.30 -5.97
CA LYS A 657 31.93 -1.40 -7.13
C LYS A 657 33.35 -0.86 -7.22
N ARG A 658 34.09 -1.30 -8.25
CA ARG A 658 35.47 -0.95 -8.65
C ARG A 658 36.60 -1.63 -7.86
N LEU A 659 37.12 -2.72 -8.43
CA LEU A 659 38.57 -2.96 -8.47
C LEU A 659 38.92 -3.27 -9.93
N CYS A 660 39.60 -2.30 -10.55
CA CYS A 660 40.19 -2.44 -11.87
C CYS A 660 41.32 -3.47 -11.80
N SER A 661 41.53 -4.21 -12.88
CA SER A 661 42.59 -5.23 -13.08
C SER A 661 44.03 -4.67 -13.07
N HIS A 662 44.27 -3.54 -12.40
CA HIS A 662 45.56 -2.87 -12.23
C HIS A 662 45.94 -2.58 -10.78
N CYS A 663 45.10 -2.90 -9.79
CA CYS A 663 45.54 -2.94 -8.39
C CYS A 663 46.17 -4.30 -8.07
N ALA A 664 47.23 -4.64 -8.80
CA ALA A 664 48.21 -5.58 -8.28
C ALA A 664 48.86 -4.91 -7.06
N ILE A 665 48.88 -5.65 -5.97
CA ILE A 665 49.43 -5.31 -4.67
C ILE A 665 50.87 -4.81 -4.83
N THR A 666 51.10 -3.52 -4.63
CA THR A 666 52.44 -2.93 -4.49
C THR A 666 52.52 -1.95 -3.33
N SER A 667 52.14 -2.36 -2.12
CA SER A 667 52.74 -1.89 -0.87
C SER A 667 52.17 -2.65 0.33
N THR A 668 53.01 -2.88 1.33
CA THR A 668 52.82 -3.89 2.38
C THR A 668 51.99 -3.44 3.60
N ASN A 669 51.40 -2.23 3.64
CA ASN A 669 50.98 -1.63 4.91
C ASN A 669 49.52 -1.19 5.12
N ASP A 670 48.57 -1.36 4.19
CA ASP A 670 47.18 -0.93 4.44
C ASP A 670 46.15 -2.01 4.09
N TRP A 671 45.87 -2.90 5.05
CA TRP A 671 44.84 -3.95 4.92
C TRP A 671 43.55 -3.64 5.72
N VAL A 672 43.62 -2.80 6.75
CA VAL A 672 42.53 -2.65 7.74
C VAL A 672 41.62 -1.43 7.50
N THR A 673 42.04 -0.48 6.66
CA THR A 673 41.36 0.82 6.47
C THR A 673 40.29 0.84 5.37
N ASN A 674 40.18 -0.19 4.53
CA ASN A 674 39.26 -0.20 3.36
C ASN A 674 38.06 -1.17 3.45
N LEU A 675 37.82 -1.80 4.61
CA LEU A 675 36.73 -2.78 4.79
C LEU A 675 35.39 -2.17 5.22
N SER A 676 35.29 -0.86 5.41
CA SER A 676 34.08 -0.16 5.88
C SER A 676 32.89 -0.16 4.89
N HIS A 677 33.07 -0.67 3.67
CA HIS A 677 32.06 -0.65 2.61
C HIS A 677 31.83 -1.99 1.89
N VAL A 678 32.09 -3.11 2.57
CA VAL A 678 31.83 -4.44 1.99
C VAL A 678 30.44 -4.94 2.39
N LYS A 679 29.55 -5.13 1.41
CA LYS A 679 28.28 -5.85 1.60
C LYS A 679 28.48 -7.32 1.27
N ILE A 680 28.26 -8.16 2.27
CA ILE A 680 28.28 -9.61 2.14
C ILE A 680 26.83 -10.08 2.07
N CYS A 681 26.47 -10.76 0.98
CA CYS A 681 25.12 -11.27 0.75
C CYS A 681 25.14 -12.77 0.97
N ILE A 682 24.28 -13.29 1.85
CA ILE A 682 24.28 -14.70 2.22
C ILE A 682 22.95 -15.32 1.80
N GLU A 683 22.98 -16.20 0.80
CA GLU A 683 21.80 -16.93 0.34
C GLU A 683 21.86 -18.34 0.89
N VAL A 684 20.81 -18.77 1.60
CA VAL A 684 20.72 -20.13 2.13
C VAL A 684 19.61 -20.88 1.43
N TYR A 685 19.96 -21.99 0.79
CA TYR A 685 19.01 -22.91 0.15
C TYR A 685 18.63 -24.00 1.15
N VAL A 686 17.34 -24.25 1.36
CA VAL A 686 16.83 -25.39 2.15
C VAL A 686 15.75 -26.09 1.31
N PRO A 687 15.88 -27.38 0.96
CA PRO A 687 15.02 -28.05 -0.02
C PRO A 687 13.51 -28.10 0.27
N ALA A 688 13.08 -27.79 1.50
CA ALA A 688 11.68 -27.85 1.92
C ALA A 688 11.05 -26.48 2.23
N LEU A 689 11.80 -25.38 2.14
CA LEU A 689 11.32 -24.04 2.48
C LEU A 689 11.78 -23.04 1.41
N THR A 690 10.82 -22.39 0.76
CA THR A 690 11.05 -21.31 -0.21
C THR A 690 12.00 -20.23 0.35
N TYR A 691 13.07 -19.93 -0.42
CA TYR A 691 14.05 -18.83 -0.32
C TYR A 691 14.12 -18.03 1.01
N VAL A 692 15.25 -18.14 1.71
CA VAL A 692 15.62 -17.22 2.82
C VAL A 692 16.86 -16.42 2.43
N THR A 693 16.70 -15.12 2.19
CA THR A 693 17.81 -14.16 2.08
C THR A 693 18.07 -13.51 3.43
N ALA A 694 19.29 -13.69 3.98
CA ALA A 694 19.77 -12.92 5.12
C ALA A 694 20.70 -11.80 4.62
N THR A 695 20.22 -10.56 4.66
CA THR A 695 21.04 -9.36 4.45
C THR A 695 20.97 -8.52 5.71
N ASN A 696 22.00 -8.59 6.55
CA ASN A 696 22.48 -7.50 7.42
C ASN A 696 23.62 -7.99 8.33
N CYS A 697 24.87 -7.73 7.93
CA CYS A 697 25.96 -7.54 8.88
C CYS A 697 26.58 -6.17 8.58
N HIS A 698 26.36 -5.19 9.45
CA HIS A 698 27.14 -3.95 9.52
C HIS A 698 28.14 -4.13 10.65
N PHE A 699 29.44 -4.07 10.36
CA PHE A 699 30.50 -4.07 11.37
C PHE A 699 31.12 -2.67 11.47
N GLU A 700 30.93 -2.00 12.61
CA GLU A 700 31.72 -0.84 13.02
C GLU A 700 32.67 -1.28 14.15
N LYS A 701 33.99 -1.12 13.94
CA LYS A 701 34.98 -1.21 15.02
C LYS A 701 35.65 0.16 15.16
N GLU A 702 35.37 0.87 16.26
CA GLU A 702 36.13 2.06 16.64
C GLU A 702 37.54 1.64 17.10
N CYS A 703 38.56 2.07 16.38
CA CYS A 703 39.95 2.01 16.84
C CYS A 703 40.31 3.32 17.54
N HIS A 704 40.41 3.29 18.88
CA HIS A 704 41.01 4.39 19.63
C HIS A 704 42.49 4.57 19.26
N SER A 705 42.82 5.79 18.84
CA SER A 705 44.18 6.23 18.57
C SER A 705 45.01 6.29 19.85
N ARG A 706 46.13 5.55 19.90
CA ARG A 706 47.29 5.92 20.72
C ARG A 706 48.34 6.53 19.81
N GLN A 707 48.27 7.86 19.63
CA GLN A 707 49.42 8.65 19.21
C GLN A 707 50.44 8.66 20.35
N GLY A 708 51.62 8.11 20.05
CA GLY A 708 52.78 8.10 20.95
C GLY A 708 54.07 8.06 20.16
N ARG A 709 54.42 9.21 19.57
CA ARG A 709 55.78 9.74 19.35
C ARG A 709 56.81 8.94 18.52
N ASN A 710 57.27 9.64 17.47
CA ASN A 710 58.65 10.12 17.23
C ASN A 710 59.42 9.54 16.03
N ARG A 711 59.80 10.50 15.16
CA ARG A 711 61.06 10.65 14.39
C ARG A 711 61.25 9.63 13.24
N LEU A 712 61.58 10.02 12.02
CA LEU A 712 62.20 11.22 11.45
C LEU A 712 61.63 11.45 10.04
#